data_AF-A0A7V7WLT8-F1
#
_entry.id   AF-A0A7V7WLT8-F1
#
_cell.length_a   1.000
_cell.length_b   1.000
_cell.length_c   1.000
_cell.angle_alpha   90.00
_cell.angle_beta   90.00
_cell.angle_gamma   90.00
#
_symmetry.space_group_name_H-M   'P 1'
#
loop_
_entity.id
_entity.type
_entity.pdbx_description
1 polymer ?
#
loop_
_entity_poly.entity_id
_entity_poly.type
_entity_poly.pdbx_seq_one_letter_code
_entity_poly.pdbx_strand_id
1 'polypeptide(L)'
;MPPPPEYTELDVRQVKAPPWRDVKAPKGAPNIVIVLIDDMGFGVPSTFGGPVPMPTMDRIAGEGLRFNNFHTAALCSPTRAALKSGRNHHVNNMGSITEMATAFPGQTGQIPNTVAPVAEMLRLNGYSTGAFGKWHELATWETSVSGAFQRWPTVGGGFDKFYGFLGGETNQWAPLLYDGVVRVDLPEDPKYHFMTDMTDKAIAWVKLQHALTPEKPFFMYFAPGATHAPHHVPQEWIERWKGKFDQGWDKLREETLARQIALGVVPKGTPLAPKPQAIKDWDKLSPDEKKVFTRQAEVFAAFAEMTDHEIGRLVHALEESGELDNTLFIYIAGDNGTSAEGGAVGMFNEYTYFNSIPETIPELLKVLDKWGSPDTYPHMAAGWAVAFDAPFTWTKQVASSFGGTRNGMAIRWPKGIRSKGEVRSQFHHVIDVAPTLLEAAGLPEPKVVNGTPQIPIQGVSMRYAFDDAKVSDRHLTQYFEIFGSRGIYHDGWLAGTVHREPWEQKPSRTLEEDVWELYDVRSDFSLADNLAAKHPEKLKEMQALFMKEAKKYQVLPIDDRTLERADASMAGRPDLMAGRTSMILAEGMAGMQENVFLNVKNKSKTLTAEVEIPAKGGHGTLIAQGGRFGGWSLYMKDGKPAYDYNFLGMGRTTIASPQAIPPGKATIKFDFAYDGVGLGKGGMGTLFVNGEKVAEGRIERTQPFIFSADETADVGIDLGTPVVEAVGAEHKSKFSGSISKLTVEVRDPNPLAEQAVKNNHELVYKATE
;
A
#
# COMPACT_ATOMS: atom_id res chain seq x y z
N MET A 1 -1.96 33.89 -14.22
CA MET A 1 -1.22 34.82 -15.10
C MET A 1 -2.00 36.11 -15.23
N PRO A 2 -1.37 37.29 -15.40
CA PRO A 2 -2.11 38.50 -15.77
C PRO A 2 -2.82 38.30 -17.12
N PRO A 3 -3.90 39.06 -17.40
CA PRO A 3 -4.58 38.98 -18.67
C PRO A 3 -3.61 39.28 -19.82
N PRO A 4 -3.79 38.66 -20.99
CA PRO A 4 -3.00 38.97 -22.17
C PRO A 4 -3.15 40.47 -22.52
N PRO A 5 -2.08 41.14 -22.98
CA PRO A 5 -2.18 42.52 -23.43
C PRO A 5 -3.10 42.61 -24.66
N GLU A 6 -3.87 43.68 -24.75
CA GLU A 6 -4.68 44.00 -25.92
C GLU A 6 -3.84 44.77 -26.95
N TYR A 7 -4.02 44.43 -28.24
CA TYR A 7 -3.36 45.11 -29.36
C TYR A 7 -4.41 45.68 -30.30
N THR A 8 -4.26 46.95 -30.68
CA THR A 8 -5.12 47.62 -31.67
C THR A 8 -4.47 47.72 -33.06
N GLU A 9 -3.17 47.45 -33.13
CA GLU A 9 -2.41 47.42 -34.38
C GLU A 9 -2.62 46.07 -35.10
N LEU A 10 -2.86 46.14 -36.42
CA LEU A 10 -3.21 44.99 -37.25
C LEU A 10 -1.98 44.18 -37.67
N ASP A 11 -0.85 44.85 -37.92
CA ASP A 11 0.39 44.21 -38.34
C ASP A 11 1.26 43.82 -37.15
N VAL A 12 1.42 42.52 -36.91
CA VAL A 12 2.25 42.00 -35.80
C VAL A 12 3.70 42.52 -35.82
N ARG A 13 4.20 42.93 -36.99
CA ARG A 13 5.55 43.49 -37.14
C ARG A 13 5.67 44.92 -36.58
N GLN A 14 4.54 45.57 -36.33
CA GLN A 14 4.43 46.93 -35.79
C GLN A 14 4.13 46.94 -34.29
N VAL A 15 3.93 45.78 -33.67
CA VAL A 15 3.80 45.64 -32.20
C VAL A 15 4.98 44.91 -31.61
N LYS A 16 5.27 45.21 -30.34
CA LYS A 16 6.25 44.48 -29.56
C LYS A 16 5.59 43.25 -28.95
N ALA A 17 6.11 42.06 -29.27
CA ALA A 17 5.67 40.84 -28.61
C ALA A 17 5.86 40.95 -27.08
N PRO A 18 4.91 40.44 -26.29
CA PRO A 18 5.09 40.43 -24.84
C PRO A 18 6.23 39.47 -24.49
N PRO A 19 6.99 39.74 -23.41
CA PRO A 19 8.02 38.80 -22.98
C PRO A 19 7.37 37.45 -22.64
N TRP A 20 8.00 36.36 -23.05
CA TRP A 20 7.61 35.02 -22.64
C TRP A 20 7.76 34.92 -21.11
N ARG A 21 6.69 34.54 -20.41
CA ARG A 21 6.69 34.44 -18.95
C ARG A 21 6.62 32.98 -18.53
N ASP A 22 7.79 32.41 -18.27
CA ASP A 22 7.87 31.14 -17.57
C ASP A 22 7.77 31.36 -16.07
N VAL A 23 6.97 30.53 -15.39
CA VAL A 23 7.09 30.41 -13.93
C VAL A 23 8.39 29.67 -13.62
N LYS A 24 9.24 30.28 -12.79
CA LYS A 24 10.51 29.69 -12.33
C LYS A 24 10.46 29.52 -10.81
N ALA A 25 11.14 28.48 -10.32
CA ALA A 25 11.34 28.29 -8.88
C ALA A 25 12.12 29.46 -8.27
N PRO A 26 11.95 29.75 -6.97
CA PRO A 26 12.76 30.74 -6.28
C PRO A 26 14.25 30.48 -6.45
N LYS A 27 15.05 31.55 -6.56
CA LYS A 27 16.49 31.42 -6.77
C LYS A 27 17.14 30.63 -5.62
N GLY A 28 17.85 29.56 -5.97
CA GLY A 28 18.53 28.71 -5.00
C GLY A 28 17.62 27.69 -4.29
N ALA A 29 16.36 27.55 -4.72
CA ALA A 29 15.48 26.51 -4.22
C ALA A 29 16.13 25.12 -4.45
N PRO A 30 16.05 24.20 -3.47
CA PRO A 30 16.70 22.90 -3.58
C PRO A 30 15.89 21.97 -4.49
N ASN A 31 16.56 20.97 -5.05
CA ASN A 31 15.88 19.75 -5.45
C ASN A 31 15.32 19.07 -4.19
N ILE A 32 14.27 18.29 -4.33
CA ILE A 32 13.64 17.58 -3.22
C ILE A 32 13.54 16.10 -3.60
N VAL A 33 14.01 15.22 -2.72
CA VAL A 33 13.81 13.78 -2.83
C VAL A 33 13.22 13.29 -1.52
N ILE A 34 12.06 12.65 -1.59
CA ILE A 34 11.48 11.91 -0.47
C ILE A 34 11.54 10.43 -0.81
N VAL A 35 12.23 9.67 0.04
CA VAL A 35 12.13 8.22 0.11
C VAL A 35 11.18 7.86 1.24
N LEU A 36 10.16 7.04 0.94
CA LEU A 36 9.21 6.51 1.91
C LEU A 36 9.11 4.99 1.74
N ILE A 37 9.62 4.24 2.70
CA ILE A 37 9.53 2.78 2.72
C ILE A 37 8.16 2.35 3.28
N ASP A 38 7.65 1.24 2.78
CA ASP A 38 6.38 0.64 3.16
C ASP A 38 6.59 -0.36 4.32
N ASP A 39 5.80 -0.27 5.40
CA ASP A 39 5.77 -1.29 6.48
C ASP A 39 7.11 -1.60 7.18
N MET A 40 8.05 -0.66 7.24
CA MET A 40 9.31 -0.84 7.95
C MET A 40 9.34 -0.06 9.26
N GLY A 41 9.49 -0.78 10.37
CA GLY A 41 9.50 -0.24 11.72
C GLY A 41 10.76 0.49 12.15
N PHE A 42 10.65 1.22 13.27
CA PHE A 42 11.75 1.96 13.90
C PHE A 42 12.98 1.10 14.24
N GLY A 43 12.75 -0.17 14.61
CA GLY A 43 13.79 -1.13 15.01
C GLY A 43 14.35 -1.99 13.88
N VAL A 44 14.01 -1.71 12.61
CA VAL A 44 14.57 -2.39 11.43
C VAL A 44 15.95 -1.83 11.04
N PRO A 45 16.10 -0.52 10.74
CA PRO A 45 17.33 0.00 10.16
C PRO A 45 18.47 0.15 11.19
N SER A 46 19.70 -0.19 10.79
CA SER A 46 20.93 0.03 11.57
C SER A 46 21.09 1.49 12.01
N THR A 47 20.62 2.43 11.20
CA THR A 47 20.62 3.87 11.47
C THR A 47 19.90 4.23 12.77
N PHE A 48 18.94 3.41 13.19
CA PHE A 48 18.18 3.52 14.44
C PHE A 48 18.37 2.29 15.33
N GLY A 49 19.50 1.59 15.22
CA GLY A 49 19.89 0.47 16.09
C GLY A 49 19.27 -0.89 15.76
N GLY A 50 18.55 -0.99 14.64
CA GLY A 50 18.02 -2.26 14.14
C GLY A 50 19.10 -3.21 13.61
N PRO A 51 18.72 -4.47 13.28
CA PRO A 51 19.67 -5.48 12.82
C PRO A 51 19.99 -5.37 11.33
N VAL A 52 19.20 -4.64 10.54
CA VAL A 52 19.36 -4.55 9.08
C VAL A 52 20.34 -3.43 8.72
N PRO A 53 21.50 -3.73 8.12
CA PRO A 53 22.44 -2.70 7.66
C PRO A 53 21.81 -1.88 6.54
N MET A 54 21.72 -0.57 6.75
CA MET A 54 21.19 0.41 5.80
C MET A 54 22.27 1.46 5.48
N PRO A 55 23.36 1.10 4.78
CA PRO A 55 24.48 2.00 4.54
C PRO A 55 24.09 3.31 3.82
N THR A 56 23.07 3.29 2.97
CA THR A 56 22.58 4.52 2.32
C THR A 56 21.88 5.41 3.32
N MET A 57 20.95 4.89 4.12
CA MET A 57 20.32 5.66 5.19
C MET A 57 21.33 6.15 6.23
N ASP A 58 22.33 5.34 6.59
CA ASP A 58 23.44 5.69 7.47
C ASP A 58 24.26 6.86 6.90
N ARG A 59 24.50 6.88 5.59
CA ARG A 59 25.16 8.00 4.90
C ARG A 59 24.32 9.27 4.95
N ILE A 60 23.02 9.20 4.61
CA ILE A 60 22.11 10.35 4.65
C ILE A 60 22.05 10.94 6.07
N ALA A 61 21.93 10.08 7.08
CA ALA A 61 21.94 10.48 8.49
C ALA A 61 23.28 11.06 8.93
N GLY A 62 24.40 10.43 8.56
CA GLY A 62 25.76 10.85 8.93
C GLY A 62 26.18 12.18 8.31
N GLU A 63 25.73 12.45 7.08
CA GLU A 63 25.94 13.74 6.39
C GLU A 63 24.88 14.79 6.74
N GLY A 64 23.86 14.42 7.52
CA GLY A 64 22.71 15.26 7.86
C GLY A 64 22.22 15.03 9.30
N LEU A 65 20.95 14.69 9.46
CA LEU A 65 20.25 14.58 10.75
C LEU A 65 19.48 13.27 10.88
N ARG A 66 19.38 12.74 12.10
CA ARG A 66 18.43 11.68 12.48
C ARG A 66 17.28 12.28 13.29
N PHE A 67 16.05 12.03 12.89
CA PHE A 67 14.85 12.30 13.69
C PHE A 67 14.39 10.99 14.32
N ASN A 68 14.44 10.91 15.65
CA ASN A 68 14.05 9.72 16.42
C ASN A 68 12.63 9.84 17.01
N ASN A 69 11.96 10.97 16.82
CA ASN A 69 10.64 11.29 17.35
C ASN A 69 9.70 11.79 16.24
N PHE A 70 9.84 11.21 15.05
CA PHE A 70 9.00 11.45 13.87
C PHE A 70 7.89 10.40 13.80
N HIS A 71 6.66 10.82 13.51
CA HIS A 71 5.48 9.96 13.53
C HIS A 71 4.70 9.99 12.23
N THR A 72 3.98 8.91 12.00
CA THR A 72 3.11 8.62 10.88
C THR A 72 1.70 8.25 11.39
N ALA A 73 0.75 7.97 10.51
CA ALA A 73 -0.63 7.69 10.88
C ALA A 73 -0.87 6.25 11.40
N ALA A 74 0.14 5.37 11.35
CA ALA A 74 0.03 3.92 11.59
C ALA A 74 -0.68 3.11 10.49
N LEU A 75 -0.87 3.70 9.31
CA LEU A 75 -1.32 2.99 8.10
C LEU A 75 -0.91 3.73 6.83
N CYS A 76 -0.71 2.99 5.74
CA CYS A 76 -0.09 3.44 4.50
C CYS A 76 -0.81 4.58 3.77
N SER A 77 -2.02 4.38 3.21
CA SER A 77 -2.76 5.46 2.52
C SER A 77 -2.94 6.71 3.40
N PRO A 78 -3.35 6.57 4.68
CA PRO A 78 -3.43 7.71 5.59
C PRO A 78 -2.12 8.51 5.71
N THR A 79 -0.99 7.85 5.91
CA THR A 79 0.33 8.50 5.99
C THR A 79 0.72 9.17 4.69
N ARG A 80 0.51 8.51 3.54
CA ARG A 80 0.89 9.02 2.21
C ARG A 80 0.13 10.30 1.86
N ALA A 81 -1.18 10.32 2.13
CA ALA A 81 -2.02 11.49 1.92
C ALA A 81 -1.59 12.66 2.82
N ALA A 82 -1.33 12.36 4.10
CA ALA A 82 -0.90 13.34 5.07
C ALA A 82 0.48 13.94 4.76
N LEU A 83 1.43 13.10 4.33
CA LEU A 83 2.78 13.48 3.91
C LEU A 83 2.74 14.50 2.77
N LYS A 84 1.95 14.19 1.73
CA LYS A 84 1.93 14.97 0.50
C LYS A 84 1.10 16.24 0.61
N SER A 85 0.20 16.36 1.57
CA SER A 85 -0.65 17.56 1.70
C SER A 85 -0.32 18.45 2.89
N GLY A 86 0.40 17.94 3.89
CA GLY A 86 0.62 18.64 5.16
C GLY A 86 -0.64 18.79 6.02
N ARG A 87 -1.67 17.97 5.76
CA ARG A 87 -2.95 17.98 6.47
C ARG A 87 -3.24 16.60 7.03
N ASN A 88 -3.96 16.52 8.13
CA ASN A 88 -4.30 15.26 8.76
C ASN A 88 -5.07 14.33 7.82
N HIS A 89 -4.80 13.04 7.88
CA HIS A 89 -5.29 12.06 6.91
C HIS A 89 -6.82 12.03 6.77
N HIS A 90 -7.57 12.29 7.84
CA HIS A 90 -9.03 12.45 7.77
C HIS A 90 -9.47 13.68 6.96
N VAL A 91 -8.78 14.83 7.07
CA VAL A 91 -9.06 16.00 6.21
C VAL A 91 -8.81 15.70 4.73
N ASN A 92 -7.96 14.70 4.44
CA ASN A 92 -7.73 14.19 3.09
C ASN A 92 -8.77 13.14 2.66
N ASN A 93 -9.80 12.86 3.47
CA ASN A 93 -10.72 11.73 3.33
C ASN A 93 -10.05 10.34 3.36
N MET A 94 -8.90 10.23 4.01
CA MET A 94 -8.10 9.02 4.10
C MET A 94 -8.03 8.51 5.54
N GLY A 95 -9.19 8.25 6.17
CA GLY A 95 -9.27 7.64 7.50
C GLY A 95 -8.76 6.19 7.55
N SER A 96 -8.76 5.48 6.42
CA SER A 96 -8.17 4.15 6.24
C SER A 96 -7.67 4.00 4.80
N ILE A 97 -7.35 2.77 4.38
CA ILE A 97 -7.03 2.43 2.99
C ILE A 97 -8.23 2.64 2.06
N THR A 98 -7.97 2.91 0.78
CA THR A 98 -9.01 3.20 -0.23
C THR A 98 -9.98 2.05 -0.48
N GLU A 99 -9.53 0.82 -0.24
CA GLU A 99 -10.27 -0.43 -0.32
C GLU A 99 -11.37 -0.52 0.76
N MET A 100 -11.15 0.18 1.87
CA MET A 100 -12.06 0.27 3.01
C MET A 100 -12.70 1.66 3.13
N ALA A 101 -12.69 2.48 2.09
CA ALA A 101 -13.37 3.78 2.10
C ALA A 101 -14.88 3.65 2.42
N THR A 102 -15.52 4.71 2.90
CA THR A 102 -16.95 4.71 3.27
C THR A 102 -17.65 5.98 2.79
N ALA A 103 -18.97 6.07 2.99
CA ALA A 103 -19.72 7.28 2.66
C ALA A 103 -19.44 8.47 3.61
N PHE A 104 -18.79 8.23 4.75
CA PHE A 104 -18.64 9.25 5.78
C PHE A 104 -17.54 10.26 5.43
N PRO A 105 -17.75 11.56 5.73
CA PRO A 105 -16.68 12.55 5.66
C PRO A 105 -15.48 12.10 6.48
N GLY A 106 -14.28 12.34 5.97
CA GLY A 106 -13.07 11.86 6.61
C GLY A 106 -12.58 10.52 6.08
N GLN A 107 -13.46 9.73 5.45
CA GLN A 107 -13.17 8.34 5.07
C GLN A 107 -13.59 7.98 3.65
N THR A 108 -13.87 8.95 2.78
CA THR A 108 -14.40 8.68 1.44
C THR A 108 -13.40 8.11 0.43
N GLY A 109 -12.11 8.03 0.76
CA GLY A 109 -11.06 7.60 -0.16
C GLY A 109 -10.81 8.54 -1.33
N GLN A 110 -11.50 9.69 -1.38
CA GLN A 110 -11.36 10.70 -2.43
C GLN A 110 -10.81 12.00 -1.84
N ILE A 111 -9.54 12.28 -2.13
CA ILE A 111 -8.89 13.53 -1.72
C ILE A 111 -9.65 14.72 -2.36
N PRO A 112 -10.13 15.69 -1.56
CA PRO A 112 -10.88 16.83 -2.08
C PRO A 112 -9.95 17.87 -2.72
N ASN A 113 -10.45 18.60 -3.73
CA ASN A 113 -9.68 19.66 -4.41
C ASN A 113 -9.27 20.84 -3.50
N THR A 114 -9.87 20.94 -2.31
CA THR A 114 -9.49 21.89 -1.26
C THR A 114 -8.22 21.48 -0.50
N VAL A 115 -7.64 20.32 -0.86
CA VAL A 115 -6.42 19.74 -0.30
C VAL A 115 -5.45 19.45 -1.45
N ALA A 116 -4.84 20.49 -1.98
CA ALA A 116 -3.79 20.34 -2.99
C ALA A 116 -2.57 19.62 -2.40
N PRO A 117 -1.95 18.69 -3.15
CA PRO A 117 -0.68 18.08 -2.76
C PRO A 117 0.49 19.04 -3.01
N VAL A 118 1.58 18.87 -2.26
CA VAL A 118 2.79 19.68 -2.34
C VAL A 118 3.46 19.58 -3.71
N ALA A 119 3.33 18.45 -4.41
CA ALA A 119 3.81 18.32 -5.78
C ALA A 119 3.13 19.34 -6.70
N GLU A 120 1.80 19.50 -6.61
CA GLU A 120 1.05 20.49 -7.39
C GLU A 120 1.50 21.92 -7.04
N MET A 121 1.71 22.20 -5.75
CA MET A 121 2.21 23.50 -5.30
C MET A 121 3.60 23.79 -5.88
N LEU A 122 4.51 22.83 -5.88
CA LEU A 122 5.86 22.97 -6.42
C LEU A 122 5.86 23.08 -7.95
N ARG A 123 5.08 22.24 -8.64
CA ARG A 123 4.92 22.23 -10.10
C ARG A 123 4.43 23.57 -10.62
N LEU A 124 3.39 24.13 -9.98
CA LEU A 124 2.87 25.46 -10.28
C LEU A 124 3.85 26.60 -9.96
N ASN A 125 4.93 26.31 -9.25
CA ASN A 125 6.02 27.24 -8.93
C ASN A 125 7.36 26.84 -9.59
N GLY A 126 7.30 26.15 -10.73
CA GLY A 126 8.46 25.97 -11.61
C GLY A 126 9.34 24.77 -11.31
N TYR A 127 8.89 23.81 -10.50
CA TYR A 127 9.54 22.51 -10.36
C TYR A 127 9.14 21.54 -11.48
N SER A 128 9.97 20.53 -11.74
CA SER A 128 9.55 19.27 -12.37
C SER A 128 9.17 18.27 -11.29
N THR A 129 8.06 17.55 -11.43
CA THR A 129 7.60 16.63 -10.38
C THR A 129 7.51 15.19 -10.88
N GLY A 130 8.12 14.24 -10.16
CA GLY A 130 8.09 12.82 -10.48
C GLY A 130 7.76 11.94 -9.26
N ALA A 131 6.90 10.94 -9.45
CA ALA A 131 6.56 9.93 -8.47
C ALA A 131 6.90 8.53 -8.99
N PHE A 132 7.55 7.72 -8.16
CA PHE A 132 8.00 6.37 -8.49
C PHE A 132 7.59 5.41 -7.37
N GLY A 133 6.88 4.34 -7.72
CA GLY A 133 6.46 3.29 -6.79
C GLY A 133 4.99 3.34 -6.38
N LYS A 134 4.71 3.02 -5.12
CA LYS A 134 3.36 2.89 -4.54
C LYS A 134 2.67 4.25 -4.45
N TRP A 135 1.45 4.33 -4.99
CA TRP A 135 0.56 5.47 -4.81
C TRP A 135 -0.36 5.30 -3.60
N HIS A 136 -1.32 4.37 -3.71
CA HIS A 136 -2.28 3.98 -2.67
C HIS A 136 -3.22 5.08 -2.13
N GLU A 137 -3.49 6.11 -2.92
CA GLU A 137 -4.44 7.19 -2.57
C GLU A 137 -5.50 7.43 -3.65
N LEU A 138 -5.61 6.51 -4.61
CA LEU A 138 -6.65 6.56 -5.64
C LEU A 138 -7.80 5.65 -5.24
N ALA A 139 -9.01 6.21 -5.17
CA ALA A 139 -10.20 5.44 -4.88
C ALA A 139 -10.35 4.24 -5.84
N THR A 140 -10.67 3.07 -5.29
CA THR A 140 -10.65 1.79 -6.03
C THR A 140 -11.64 1.71 -7.20
N TRP A 141 -12.68 2.54 -7.23
CA TRP A 141 -13.62 2.62 -8.36
C TRP A 141 -13.14 3.58 -9.47
N GLU A 142 -12.04 4.30 -9.27
CA GLU A 142 -11.45 5.24 -10.22
C GLU A 142 -10.23 4.68 -10.95
N THR A 143 -9.80 3.47 -10.60
CA THR A 143 -8.73 2.71 -11.26
C THR A 143 -9.23 2.04 -12.55
N SER A 144 -10.02 2.77 -13.35
CA SER A 144 -10.59 2.27 -14.60
C SER A 144 -10.31 3.22 -15.77
N VAL A 145 -10.38 2.66 -16.97
CA VAL A 145 -10.30 3.43 -18.23
C VAL A 145 -11.45 4.43 -18.41
N SER A 146 -12.51 4.34 -17.58
CA SER A 146 -13.63 5.29 -17.59
C SER A 146 -13.31 6.60 -16.85
N GLY A 147 -12.19 6.66 -16.12
CA GLY A 147 -11.88 7.77 -15.24
C GLY A 147 -12.73 7.77 -13.95
N ALA A 148 -12.69 8.83 -13.15
CA ALA A 148 -12.13 10.15 -13.44
C ALA A 148 -10.60 10.21 -13.25
N PHE A 149 -9.86 10.80 -14.20
CA PHE A 149 -8.39 10.91 -14.12
C PHE A 149 -7.88 12.07 -13.25
N GLN A 150 -8.78 12.90 -12.72
CA GLN A 150 -8.42 14.12 -11.97
C GLN A 150 -7.85 13.85 -10.58
N ARG A 151 -7.92 12.61 -10.08
CA ARG A 151 -7.30 12.16 -8.81
C ARG A 151 -6.13 11.21 -9.01
N TRP A 152 -5.78 10.91 -10.26
CA TRP A 152 -4.63 10.07 -10.58
C TRP A 152 -3.32 10.76 -10.18
N PRO A 153 -2.23 9.99 -9.99
CA PRO A 153 -0.94 10.52 -9.56
C PRO A 153 -0.47 11.74 -10.37
N THR A 154 -0.72 11.75 -11.68
CA THR A 154 -0.30 12.84 -12.55
C THR A 154 -1.14 14.10 -12.34
N VAL A 155 -2.40 14.08 -12.78
CA VAL A 155 -3.28 15.26 -12.77
C VAL A 155 -3.65 15.69 -11.35
N GLY A 156 -4.12 14.76 -10.51
CA GLY A 156 -4.59 15.05 -9.17
C GLY A 156 -3.48 15.07 -8.13
N GLY A 157 -2.50 14.19 -8.28
CA GLY A 157 -1.33 14.12 -7.42
C GLY A 157 -0.31 15.24 -7.66
N GLY A 158 -0.41 15.99 -8.76
CA GLY A 158 0.48 17.10 -9.10
C GLY A 158 1.83 16.67 -9.66
N PHE A 159 1.93 15.44 -10.17
CA PHE A 159 3.16 14.89 -10.73
C PHE A 159 3.19 14.98 -12.28
N ASP A 160 4.26 15.51 -12.85
CA ASP A 160 4.48 15.46 -14.30
C ASP A 160 4.78 14.02 -14.78
N LYS A 161 5.41 13.21 -13.93
CA LYS A 161 5.75 11.80 -14.17
C LYS A 161 5.22 10.91 -13.05
N PHE A 162 4.59 9.79 -13.42
CA PHE A 162 4.33 8.68 -12.50
C PHE A 162 4.82 7.38 -13.12
N TYR A 163 5.49 6.53 -12.33
CA TYR A 163 5.81 5.15 -12.69
C TYR A 163 5.67 4.25 -11.47
N GLY A 164 4.67 3.38 -11.44
CA GLY A 164 4.46 2.49 -10.31
C GLY A 164 3.07 1.89 -10.26
N PHE A 165 2.61 1.51 -9.07
CA PHE A 165 1.35 0.82 -8.87
C PHE A 165 0.37 1.65 -8.03
N LEU A 166 -0.93 1.46 -8.27
CA LEU A 166 -1.99 2.30 -7.70
C LEU A 166 -2.53 1.76 -6.37
N GLY A 167 -2.53 0.44 -6.19
CA GLY A 167 -3.09 -0.25 -5.02
C GLY A 167 -2.18 -0.25 -3.79
N GLY A 168 -2.61 -0.97 -2.76
CA GLY A 168 -1.89 -1.08 -1.49
C GLY A 168 -0.66 -1.98 -1.51
N GLU A 169 -0.61 -2.93 -2.43
CA GLU A 169 0.48 -3.89 -2.56
C GLU A 169 0.63 -4.30 -4.03
N THR A 170 1.76 -4.92 -4.36
CA THR A 170 1.96 -5.57 -5.65
C THR A 170 3.08 -6.61 -5.57
N ASN A 171 2.98 -7.63 -6.41
CA ASN A 171 4.00 -8.62 -6.67
C ASN A 171 5.26 -7.97 -7.25
N GLN A 172 6.41 -8.12 -6.59
CA GLN A 172 7.66 -7.52 -7.07
C GLN A 172 8.26 -8.19 -8.33
N TRP A 173 7.77 -9.39 -8.70
CA TRP A 173 8.19 -10.15 -9.89
C TRP A 173 7.25 -9.98 -11.07
N ALA A 174 5.97 -9.77 -10.83
CA ALA A 174 4.93 -9.63 -11.84
C ALA A 174 3.93 -8.51 -11.47
N PRO A 175 4.38 -7.25 -11.30
CA PRO A 175 3.54 -6.17 -10.79
C PRO A 175 2.56 -5.62 -11.84
N LEU A 176 1.41 -5.12 -11.38
CA LEU A 176 0.52 -4.29 -12.19
C LEU A 176 0.95 -2.82 -12.12
N LEU A 177 1.62 -2.36 -13.17
CA LEU A 177 2.25 -1.04 -13.23
C LEU A 177 1.56 -0.08 -14.21
N TYR A 178 1.74 1.21 -13.94
CA TYR A 178 1.30 2.31 -14.78
C TYR A 178 2.42 3.34 -14.98
N ASP A 179 2.54 3.83 -16.21
CA ASP A 179 3.29 5.03 -16.58
C ASP A 179 2.28 6.16 -16.87
N GLY A 180 2.15 7.07 -15.91
CA GLY A 180 1.07 8.05 -15.90
C GLY A 180 -0.30 7.38 -15.74
N VAL A 181 -1.04 7.26 -16.85
CA VAL A 181 -2.36 6.61 -16.90
C VAL A 181 -2.37 5.36 -17.79
N VAL A 182 -1.21 4.99 -18.34
CA VAL A 182 -1.07 3.88 -19.28
C VAL A 182 -0.49 2.70 -18.54
N ARG A 183 -1.14 1.54 -18.63
CA ARG A 183 -0.60 0.30 -18.06
C ARG A 183 0.72 -0.06 -18.75
N VAL A 184 1.66 -0.57 -17.97
CA VAL A 184 2.95 -1.08 -18.43
C VAL A 184 2.85 -2.60 -18.53
N ASP A 185 3.27 -3.17 -19.66
CA ASP A 185 3.34 -4.62 -19.82
C ASP A 185 4.55 -5.19 -19.07
N LEU A 186 4.40 -6.40 -18.53
CA LEU A 186 5.46 -7.06 -17.78
C LEU A 186 6.64 -7.41 -18.72
N PRO A 187 7.88 -7.04 -18.38
CA PRO A 187 9.04 -7.43 -19.19
C PRO A 187 9.25 -8.94 -19.23
N GLU A 188 9.64 -9.47 -20.39
CA GLU A 188 10.07 -10.87 -20.54
C GLU A 188 11.50 -11.11 -20.01
N ASP A 189 11.72 -10.80 -18.73
CA ASP A 189 12.99 -11.01 -18.05
C ASP A 189 12.78 -11.86 -16.78
N PRO A 190 13.30 -13.10 -16.71
CA PRO A 190 13.17 -13.94 -15.52
C PRO A 190 13.93 -13.39 -14.29
N LYS A 191 14.77 -12.36 -14.45
CA LYS A 191 15.46 -11.65 -13.38
C LYS A 191 14.81 -10.32 -13.02
N TYR A 192 13.69 -9.98 -13.67
CA TYR A 192 12.98 -8.74 -13.40
C TYR A 192 12.64 -8.62 -11.91
N HIS A 193 12.87 -7.44 -11.34
CA HIS A 193 12.41 -7.10 -10.00
C HIS A 193 12.01 -5.63 -9.98
N PHE A 194 10.82 -5.33 -9.46
CA PHE A 194 10.23 -3.99 -9.54
C PHE A 194 11.12 -2.91 -8.88
N MET A 195 11.75 -3.20 -7.74
CA MET A 195 12.66 -2.24 -7.08
C MET A 195 13.79 -1.76 -7.99
N THR A 196 14.42 -2.67 -8.75
CA THR A 196 15.53 -2.35 -9.64
C THR A 196 15.04 -1.56 -10.85
N ASP A 197 13.94 -2.00 -11.48
CA ASP A 197 13.34 -1.30 -12.62
C ASP A 197 12.85 0.11 -12.24
N MET A 198 12.12 0.24 -11.13
CA MET A 198 11.66 1.53 -10.61
C MET A 198 12.85 2.49 -10.37
N THR A 199 13.94 1.99 -9.80
CA THR A 199 15.17 2.76 -9.57
C THR A 199 15.80 3.20 -10.89
N ASP A 200 15.84 2.33 -11.89
CA ASP A 200 16.34 2.66 -13.23
C ASP A 200 15.49 3.75 -13.89
N LYS A 201 14.15 3.68 -13.79
CA LYS A 201 13.25 4.73 -14.30
C LYS A 201 13.47 6.06 -13.59
N ALA A 202 13.65 6.05 -12.27
CA ALA A 202 13.88 7.26 -11.48
C ALA A 202 15.22 7.92 -11.85
N ILE A 203 16.30 7.13 -11.97
CA ILE A 203 17.62 7.60 -12.40
C ILE A 203 17.57 8.16 -13.82
N ALA A 204 16.91 7.45 -14.75
CA ALA A 204 16.77 7.91 -16.12
C ALA A 204 16.00 9.23 -16.21
N TRP A 205 14.91 9.37 -15.45
CA TRP A 205 14.09 10.58 -15.42
C TRP A 205 14.88 11.78 -14.88
N VAL A 206 15.59 11.64 -13.76
CA VAL A 206 16.36 12.76 -13.19
C VAL A 206 17.53 13.16 -14.10
N LYS A 207 18.25 12.19 -14.68
CA LYS A 207 19.34 12.47 -15.64
C LYS A 207 18.81 13.21 -16.88
N LEU A 208 17.66 12.80 -17.41
CA LEU A 208 17.03 13.47 -18.56
C LEU A 208 16.51 14.87 -18.20
N GLN A 209 15.85 15.03 -17.06
CA GLN A 209 15.34 16.33 -16.60
C GLN A 209 16.47 17.34 -16.43
N HIS A 210 17.56 16.92 -15.78
CA HIS A 210 18.74 17.76 -15.58
C HIS A 210 19.43 18.11 -16.92
N ALA A 211 19.58 17.15 -17.84
CA ALA A 211 20.19 17.41 -19.15
C ALA A 211 19.41 18.44 -19.99
N LEU A 212 18.08 18.45 -19.89
CA LEU A 212 17.23 19.39 -20.65
C LEU A 212 17.06 20.74 -19.95
N THR A 213 17.03 20.76 -18.63
CA THR A 213 16.69 21.95 -17.83
C THR A 213 17.50 22.00 -16.52
N PRO A 214 18.84 22.17 -16.58
CA PRO A 214 19.72 22.03 -15.40
C PRO A 214 19.43 23.06 -14.31
N GLU A 215 18.90 24.23 -14.67
CA GLU A 215 18.53 25.30 -13.72
C GLU A 215 17.12 25.10 -13.10
N LYS A 216 16.36 24.11 -13.56
CA LYS A 216 15.00 23.83 -13.08
C LYS A 216 15.09 22.74 -12.00
N PRO A 217 14.69 23.02 -10.74
CA PRO A 217 14.75 22.00 -9.70
C PRO A 217 13.67 20.94 -9.90
N PHE A 218 13.89 19.77 -9.32
CA PHE A 218 12.91 18.68 -9.33
C PHE A 218 12.44 18.31 -7.92
N PHE A 219 11.22 17.77 -7.84
CA PHE A 219 10.70 17.05 -6.69
C PHE A 219 10.45 15.59 -7.10
N MET A 220 11.11 14.67 -6.40
CA MET A 220 10.94 13.24 -6.56
C MET A 220 10.31 12.64 -5.31
N TYR A 221 9.18 11.96 -5.47
CA TYR A 221 8.60 11.07 -4.48
C TYR A 221 8.91 9.62 -4.87
N PHE A 222 9.82 8.99 -4.13
CA PHE A 222 10.31 7.64 -4.39
C PHE A 222 9.82 6.71 -3.26
N ALA A 223 8.75 5.96 -3.53
CA ALA A 223 8.04 5.18 -2.52
C ALA A 223 7.95 3.71 -2.96
N PRO A 224 8.98 2.88 -2.75
CA PRO A 224 8.94 1.47 -3.13
C PRO A 224 7.76 0.74 -2.47
N GLY A 225 7.36 -0.40 -3.05
CA GLY A 225 6.47 -1.35 -2.37
C GLY A 225 7.17 -2.16 -1.28
N ALA A 226 8.51 -2.05 -1.21
CA ALA A 226 9.28 -2.61 -0.12
C ALA A 226 9.07 -1.80 1.17
N THR A 227 9.00 -2.41 2.34
CA THR A 227 9.11 -3.85 2.66
C THR A 227 7.76 -4.52 2.92
N HIS A 228 6.66 -4.03 2.33
CA HIS A 228 5.34 -4.65 2.42
C HIS A 228 5.37 -6.07 1.87
N ALA A 229 4.39 -6.89 2.27
CA ALA A 229 4.12 -8.14 1.60
C ALA A 229 3.65 -7.92 0.14
N PRO A 230 3.93 -8.86 -0.78
CA PRO A 230 4.70 -10.07 -0.55
C PRO A 230 6.20 -9.76 -0.40
N HIS A 231 6.85 -10.39 0.59
CA HIS A 231 8.29 -10.23 0.82
C HIS A 231 9.11 -10.94 -0.27
N HIS A 232 9.19 -10.30 -1.43
CA HIS A 232 9.88 -10.80 -2.62
C HIS A 232 11.26 -10.20 -2.73
N VAL A 233 12.25 -11.07 -2.88
CA VAL A 233 13.65 -10.65 -2.97
C VAL A 233 14.49 -11.75 -3.64
N PRO A 234 15.48 -11.41 -4.48
CA PRO A 234 16.32 -12.41 -5.13
C PRO A 234 17.09 -13.28 -4.13
N GLN A 235 17.26 -14.55 -4.48
CA GLN A 235 17.82 -15.58 -3.61
C GLN A 235 19.21 -15.22 -3.05
N GLU A 236 20.05 -14.56 -3.85
CA GLU A 236 21.40 -14.15 -3.45
C GLU A 236 21.43 -13.10 -2.33
N TRP A 237 20.34 -12.37 -2.11
CA TRP A 237 20.18 -11.48 -0.95
C TRP A 237 19.75 -12.27 0.27
N ILE A 238 18.78 -13.18 0.12
CA ILE A 238 18.27 -14.04 1.21
C ILE A 238 19.41 -14.86 1.83
N GLU A 239 20.31 -15.40 1.01
CA GLU A 239 21.42 -16.24 1.49
C GLU A 239 22.37 -15.53 2.46
N ARG A 240 22.48 -14.19 2.38
CA ARG A 240 23.29 -13.37 3.29
C ARG A 240 22.74 -13.31 4.71
N TRP A 241 21.47 -13.67 4.89
CA TRP A 241 20.74 -13.59 6.14
C TRP A 241 20.65 -14.92 6.89
N LYS A 242 21.07 -16.02 6.28
CA LYS A 242 20.98 -17.36 6.85
C LYS A 242 21.51 -17.45 8.29
N GLY A 243 20.66 -17.84 9.22
CA GLY A 243 20.94 -18.05 10.64
C GLY A 243 21.05 -16.77 11.48
N LYS A 244 20.88 -15.57 10.89
CA LYS A 244 21.03 -14.29 11.63
C LYS A 244 19.88 -13.98 12.59
N PHE A 245 18.83 -14.80 12.56
CA PHE A 245 17.62 -14.65 13.37
C PHE A 245 17.33 -15.89 14.26
N ASP A 246 18.26 -16.84 14.37
CA ASP A 246 18.10 -18.06 15.19
C ASP A 246 17.91 -17.79 16.69
N GLN A 247 18.40 -16.64 17.16
CA GLN A 247 18.23 -16.14 18.53
C GLN A 247 16.79 -15.75 18.86
N GLY A 248 15.96 -15.50 17.84
CA GLY A 248 14.54 -15.18 18.01
C GLY A 248 14.21 -13.74 18.35
N TRP A 249 12.92 -13.42 18.25
CA TRP A 249 12.40 -12.07 18.44
C TRP A 249 12.64 -11.51 19.85
N ASP A 250 12.57 -12.34 20.91
CA ASP A 250 12.73 -11.84 22.28
C ASP A 250 14.16 -11.33 22.50
N LYS A 251 15.15 -12.11 22.05
CA LYS A 251 16.55 -11.71 22.14
C LYS A 251 16.86 -10.52 21.24
N LEU A 252 16.31 -10.51 20.03
CA LEU A 252 16.50 -9.41 19.09
C LEU A 252 16.02 -8.07 19.67
N ARG A 253 14.88 -8.05 20.37
CA ARG A 253 14.35 -6.84 21.01
C ARG A 253 15.30 -6.26 22.04
N GLU A 254 15.89 -7.10 22.89
CA GLU A 254 16.91 -6.69 23.87
C GLU A 254 18.14 -6.08 23.18
N GLU A 255 18.64 -6.75 22.13
CA GLU A 255 19.83 -6.33 21.41
C GLU A 255 19.59 -5.03 20.62
N THR A 256 18.41 -4.87 20.01
CA THR A 256 18.02 -3.64 19.31
C THR A 256 17.96 -2.46 20.27
N LEU A 257 17.32 -2.60 21.44
CA LEU A 257 17.30 -1.53 22.44
C LEU A 257 18.72 -1.19 22.93
N ALA A 258 19.57 -2.20 23.16
CA ALA A 258 20.95 -1.98 23.57
C ALA A 258 21.73 -1.17 22.50
N ARG A 259 21.58 -1.50 21.21
CA ARG A 259 22.18 -0.73 20.11
C ARG A 259 21.60 0.67 20.00
N GLN A 260 20.29 0.83 20.14
CA GLN A 260 19.59 2.12 20.15
C GLN A 260 20.11 3.07 21.23
N ILE A 261 20.30 2.56 22.45
CA ILE A 261 20.88 3.32 23.57
C ILE A 261 22.34 3.67 23.28
N ALA A 262 23.12 2.73 22.75
CA ALA A 262 24.53 2.96 22.41
C ALA A 262 24.70 4.04 21.33
N LEU A 263 23.80 4.09 20.35
CA LEU A 263 23.76 5.12 19.30
C LEU A 263 23.23 6.47 19.78
N GLY A 264 22.57 6.53 20.94
CA GLY A 264 21.95 7.75 21.46
C GLY A 264 20.65 8.14 20.77
N VAL A 265 20.06 7.26 19.94
CA VAL A 265 18.73 7.48 19.34
C VAL A 265 17.61 7.16 20.33
N VAL A 266 17.90 6.42 21.39
CA VAL A 266 16.99 6.17 22.52
C VAL A 266 17.68 6.62 23.82
N PRO A 267 16.96 7.28 24.76
CA PRO A 267 17.53 7.71 26.03
C PRO A 267 18.13 6.57 26.86
N LYS A 268 19.17 6.87 27.64
CA LYS A 268 19.72 5.90 28.61
C LYS A 268 18.66 5.55 29.65
N GLY A 269 18.55 4.26 29.96
CA GLY A 269 17.60 3.76 30.97
C GLY A 269 16.18 3.53 30.45
N THR A 270 15.91 3.75 29.15
CA THR A 270 14.64 3.35 28.54
C THR A 270 14.39 1.85 28.78
N PRO A 271 13.24 1.47 29.37
CA PRO A 271 12.88 0.07 29.52
C PRO A 271 12.43 -0.52 28.17
N LEU A 272 12.62 -1.82 27.98
CA LEU A 272 11.98 -2.52 26.86
C LEU A 272 10.50 -2.72 27.19
N ALA A 273 9.60 -2.20 26.36
CA ALA A 273 8.17 -2.38 26.57
C ALA A 273 7.80 -3.88 26.47
N PRO A 274 6.83 -4.37 27.26
CA PRO A 274 6.43 -5.78 27.18
C PRO A 274 5.88 -6.09 25.79
N LYS A 275 6.11 -7.30 25.27
CA LYS A 275 5.40 -7.75 24.07
C LYS A 275 3.98 -8.23 24.43
N PRO A 276 3.01 -8.13 23.50
CA PRO A 276 1.65 -8.62 23.72
C PRO A 276 1.62 -10.10 24.10
N GLN A 277 0.70 -10.50 24.99
CA GLN A 277 0.61 -11.88 25.48
C GLN A 277 0.24 -12.89 24.38
N ALA A 278 -0.46 -12.45 23.33
CA ALA A 278 -0.85 -13.28 22.19
C ALA A 278 0.35 -13.83 21.40
N ILE A 279 1.48 -13.12 21.39
CA ILE A 279 2.69 -13.60 20.75
C ILE A 279 3.39 -14.59 21.69
N LYS A 280 3.84 -15.74 21.20
CA LYS A 280 4.53 -16.73 22.06
C LYS A 280 5.95 -16.27 22.42
N ASP A 281 6.48 -16.71 23.55
CA ASP A 281 7.91 -16.59 23.85
C ASP A 281 8.69 -17.51 22.90
N TRP A 282 9.82 -17.04 22.37
CA TRP A 282 10.60 -17.77 21.36
C TRP A 282 11.10 -19.11 21.87
N ASP A 283 11.51 -19.19 23.14
CA ASP A 283 12.04 -20.42 23.75
C ASP A 283 10.99 -21.54 23.82
N LYS A 284 9.70 -21.19 23.94
CA LYS A 284 8.55 -22.11 23.96
C LYS A 284 8.09 -22.59 22.58
N LEU A 285 8.62 -22.04 21.49
CA LEU A 285 8.30 -22.50 20.14
C LEU A 285 8.91 -23.88 19.86
N SER A 286 8.19 -24.67 19.07
CA SER A 286 8.68 -25.91 18.48
C SER A 286 9.84 -25.66 17.51
N PRO A 287 10.68 -26.69 17.22
CA PRO A 287 11.74 -26.57 16.23
C PRO A 287 11.24 -26.16 14.84
N ASP A 288 10.05 -26.64 14.44
CA ASP A 288 9.44 -26.33 13.15
C ASP A 288 8.94 -24.88 13.09
N GLU A 289 8.31 -24.37 14.16
CA GLU A 289 7.95 -22.95 14.28
C GLU A 289 9.21 -22.07 14.16
N LYS A 290 10.27 -22.38 14.92
CA LYS A 290 11.54 -21.62 14.86
C LYS A 290 12.12 -21.61 13.46
N LYS A 291 12.16 -22.76 12.78
CA LYS A 291 12.67 -22.87 11.40
C LYS A 291 11.90 -22.01 10.41
N VAL A 292 10.57 -22.04 10.47
CA VAL A 292 9.71 -21.23 9.60
C VAL A 292 9.90 -19.75 9.90
N PHE A 293 9.83 -19.36 11.18
CA PHE A 293 9.90 -17.96 11.57
C PHE A 293 11.27 -17.36 11.29
N THR A 294 12.37 -18.07 11.52
CA THR A 294 13.71 -17.58 11.13
C THR A 294 13.75 -17.23 9.65
N ARG A 295 13.30 -18.13 8.77
CA ARG A 295 13.30 -17.87 7.32
C ARG A 295 12.47 -16.63 6.95
N GLN A 296 11.32 -16.44 7.60
CA GLN A 296 10.47 -15.27 7.36
C GLN A 296 11.21 -13.96 7.63
N ALA A 297 11.93 -13.86 8.77
CA ALA A 297 12.72 -12.69 9.11
C ALA A 297 13.93 -12.50 8.20
N GLU A 298 14.59 -13.59 7.78
CA GLU A 298 15.70 -13.54 6.82
C GLU A 298 15.28 -12.91 5.49
N VAL A 299 14.13 -13.30 4.96
CA VAL A 299 13.61 -12.78 3.69
C VAL A 299 13.16 -11.32 3.83
N PHE A 300 12.49 -10.96 4.92
CA PHE A 300 12.16 -9.57 5.23
C PHE A 300 13.42 -8.68 5.31
N ALA A 301 14.44 -9.12 6.05
CA ALA A 301 15.69 -8.37 6.21
C ALA A 301 16.48 -8.26 4.90
N ALA A 302 16.45 -9.31 4.06
CA ALA A 302 17.05 -9.28 2.73
C ALA A 302 16.35 -8.26 1.81
N PHE A 303 15.02 -8.19 1.86
CA PHE A 303 14.24 -7.23 1.08
C PHE A 303 14.53 -5.79 1.53
N ALA A 304 14.63 -5.59 2.85
CA ALA A 304 15.04 -4.32 3.46
C ALA A 304 16.46 -3.89 3.02
N GLU A 305 17.45 -4.78 3.10
CA GLU A 305 18.84 -4.51 2.66
C GLU A 305 18.93 -4.19 1.16
N MET A 306 18.26 -4.98 0.31
CA MET A 306 18.22 -4.74 -1.14
C MET A 306 17.60 -3.38 -1.46
N THR A 307 16.55 -2.99 -0.72
CA THR A 307 15.87 -1.72 -0.92
C THR A 307 16.80 -0.53 -0.65
N ASP A 308 17.53 -0.54 0.46
CA ASP A 308 18.53 0.51 0.76
C ASP A 308 19.69 0.52 -0.25
N HIS A 309 20.09 -0.65 -0.77
CA HIS A 309 21.09 -0.74 -1.83
C HIS A 309 20.62 -0.03 -3.12
N GLU A 310 19.39 -0.28 -3.56
CA GLU A 310 18.81 0.33 -4.76
C GLU A 310 18.60 1.84 -4.58
N ILE A 311 18.19 2.29 -3.39
CA ILE A 311 18.17 3.73 -3.06
C ILE A 311 19.58 4.32 -3.09
N GLY A 312 20.60 3.55 -2.70
CA GLY A 312 22.01 3.92 -2.84
C GLY A 312 22.42 4.20 -4.28
N ARG A 313 21.91 3.43 -5.25
CA ARG A 313 22.13 3.69 -6.69
C ARG A 313 21.51 5.03 -7.11
N LEU A 314 20.32 5.36 -6.61
CA LEU A 314 19.69 6.66 -6.87
C LEU A 314 20.51 7.81 -6.26
N VAL A 315 20.93 7.70 -4.99
CA VAL A 315 21.79 8.69 -4.34
C VAL A 315 23.09 8.88 -5.11
N HIS A 316 23.71 7.80 -5.57
CA HIS A 316 24.93 7.86 -6.37
C HIS A 316 24.70 8.58 -7.71
N ALA A 317 23.59 8.33 -8.40
CA ALA A 317 23.26 9.04 -9.64
C ALA A 317 23.08 10.55 -9.44
N LEU A 318 22.52 10.97 -8.29
CA LEU A 318 22.41 12.39 -7.91
C LEU A 318 23.79 13.00 -7.60
N GLU A 319 24.70 12.22 -7.04
CA GLU A 319 26.08 12.63 -6.78
C GLU A 319 26.87 12.79 -8.08
N GLU A 320 26.79 11.82 -8.98
CA GLU A 320 27.46 11.86 -10.30
C GLU A 320 26.98 13.03 -11.17
N SER A 321 25.71 13.44 -11.03
CA SER A 321 25.15 14.60 -11.73
C SER A 321 25.44 15.94 -11.05
N GLY A 322 26.07 15.94 -9.87
CA GLY A 322 26.35 17.16 -9.11
C GLY A 322 25.13 17.77 -8.40
N GLU A 323 23.98 17.10 -8.41
CA GLU A 323 22.72 17.61 -7.89
C GLU A 323 22.53 17.35 -6.40
N LEU A 324 23.24 16.36 -5.83
CA LEU A 324 23.05 15.91 -4.45
C LEU A 324 23.31 17.00 -3.40
N ASP A 325 24.23 17.94 -3.63
CA ASP A 325 24.59 18.97 -2.63
C ASP A 325 23.51 20.03 -2.42
N ASN A 326 22.70 20.32 -3.43
CA ASN A 326 21.51 21.18 -3.31
C ASN A 326 20.21 20.38 -3.33
N THR A 327 20.24 19.14 -2.88
CA THR A 327 19.04 18.31 -2.71
C THR A 327 18.67 18.24 -1.23
N LEU A 328 17.44 18.59 -0.90
CA LEU A 328 16.79 18.19 0.36
C LEU A 328 16.34 16.74 0.21
N PHE A 329 17.15 15.83 0.75
CA PHE A 329 16.91 14.40 0.73
C PHE A 329 16.31 13.97 2.08
N ILE A 330 15.10 13.45 2.07
CA ILE A 330 14.40 12.92 3.25
C ILE A 330 14.21 11.42 3.05
N TYR A 331 14.77 10.61 3.95
CA TYR A 331 14.60 9.16 3.97
C TYR A 331 13.78 8.80 5.21
N ILE A 332 12.53 8.40 5.00
CA ILE A 332 11.61 7.94 6.05
C ILE A 332 11.63 6.41 6.05
N ALA A 333 12.04 5.81 7.18
CA ALA A 333 12.20 4.36 7.31
C ALA A 333 10.89 3.59 7.16
N GLY A 334 9.72 4.21 7.36
CA GLY A 334 8.43 3.56 7.23
C GLY A 334 7.29 4.57 7.11
N ASP A 335 6.23 4.21 6.39
CA ASP A 335 4.95 4.92 6.40
C ASP A 335 4.04 4.53 7.57
N ASN A 336 4.42 3.48 8.29
CA ASN A 336 3.87 3.04 9.57
C ASN A 336 4.87 2.11 10.25
N GLY A 337 4.52 1.56 11.41
CA GLY A 337 5.25 0.45 12.03
C GLY A 337 5.29 -0.79 11.15
N THR A 338 6.03 -1.81 11.60
CA THR A 338 6.17 -3.08 10.89
C THR A 338 4.81 -3.79 10.78
N SER A 339 4.49 -4.41 9.65
CA SER A 339 3.20 -5.10 9.53
C SER A 339 3.17 -6.42 10.30
N ALA A 340 2.06 -6.66 10.99
CA ALA A 340 1.74 -7.89 11.72
C ALA A 340 0.62 -8.70 11.03
N GLU A 341 0.28 -8.38 9.79
CA GLU A 341 -0.88 -8.95 9.07
C GLU A 341 -0.70 -10.44 8.73
N GLY A 342 0.53 -10.95 8.73
CA GLY A 342 0.82 -12.39 8.64
C GLY A 342 0.39 -13.22 9.86
N GLY A 343 -0.18 -12.59 10.89
CA GLY A 343 -0.79 -13.29 12.03
C GLY A 343 0.21 -14.12 12.85
N ALA A 344 -0.28 -15.15 13.53
CA ALA A 344 0.52 -15.90 14.52
C ALA A 344 1.67 -16.72 13.91
N VAL A 345 1.56 -17.14 12.64
CA VAL A 345 2.51 -18.07 12.00
C VAL A 345 3.12 -17.56 10.69
N GLY A 346 2.72 -16.38 10.21
CA GLY A 346 3.04 -15.92 8.85
C GLY A 346 2.21 -16.64 7.79
N MET A 347 2.41 -16.28 6.53
CA MET A 347 1.61 -16.77 5.39
C MET A 347 2.51 -16.97 4.18
N PHE A 348 2.40 -18.10 3.49
CA PHE A 348 3.02 -18.26 2.18
C PHE A 348 2.21 -17.54 1.10
N ASN A 349 0.93 -17.27 1.35
CA ASN A 349 0.04 -16.51 0.47
C ASN A 349 -0.81 -15.54 1.30
N GLU A 350 -0.50 -14.25 1.28
CA GLU A 350 -1.23 -13.20 2.00
C GLU A 350 -2.73 -13.16 1.69
N TYR A 351 -3.16 -13.60 0.49
CA TYR A 351 -4.59 -13.66 0.16
C TYR A 351 -5.37 -14.67 1.04
N THR A 352 -4.70 -15.53 1.80
CA THR A 352 -5.34 -16.34 2.84
C THR A 352 -5.87 -15.48 3.99
N TYR A 353 -5.14 -14.43 4.40
CA TYR A 353 -5.60 -13.43 5.39
C TYR A 353 -6.88 -12.74 4.96
N PHE A 354 -6.87 -12.16 3.76
CA PHE A 354 -8.01 -11.41 3.25
C PHE A 354 -9.24 -12.28 2.98
N ASN A 355 -9.07 -13.61 2.89
CA ASN A 355 -10.15 -14.57 2.77
C ASN A 355 -10.48 -15.32 4.07
N SER A 356 -9.88 -14.93 5.20
CA SER A 356 -10.06 -15.55 6.52
C SER A 356 -9.77 -17.06 6.54
N ILE A 357 -8.77 -17.49 5.77
CA ILE A 357 -8.30 -18.88 5.70
C ILE A 357 -6.99 -18.98 6.48
N PRO A 358 -6.93 -19.76 7.58
CA PRO A 358 -5.69 -19.92 8.32
C PRO A 358 -4.73 -20.87 7.60
N GLU A 359 -3.45 -20.52 7.59
CA GLU A 359 -2.36 -21.41 7.20
C GLU A 359 -1.72 -22.08 8.44
N THR A 360 -1.08 -23.24 8.23
CA THR A 360 -0.47 -24.02 9.32
C THR A 360 1.03 -24.23 9.11
N ILE A 361 1.78 -24.41 10.21
CA ILE A 361 3.24 -24.70 10.14
C ILE A 361 3.59 -25.85 9.19
N PRO A 362 2.88 -27.01 9.18
CA PRO A 362 3.16 -28.08 8.21
C PRO A 362 2.95 -27.69 6.74
N GLU A 363 2.05 -26.76 6.45
CA GLU A 363 1.86 -26.24 5.09
C GLU A 363 3.00 -25.29 4.71
N LEU A 364 3.35 -24.35 5.61
CA LEU A 364 4.46 -23.42 5.43
C LEU A 364 5.80 -24.15 5.20
N LEU A 365 6.05 -25.26 5.91
CA LEU A 365 7.25 -26.08 5.74
C LEU A 365 7.40 -26.67 4.32
N LYS A 366 6.30 -26.93 3.60
CA LYS A 366 6.33 -27.52 2.25
C LYS A 366 6.81 -26.53 1.18
N VAL A 367 6.74 -25.24 1.46
CA VAL A 367 7.08 -24.16 0.53
C VAL A 367 8.21 -23.27 1.05
N LEU A 368 8.84 -23.65 2.16
CA LEU A 368 9.84 -22.83 2.85
C LEU A 368 11.10 -22.58 2.01
N ASP A 369 11.46 -23.52 1.13
CA ASP A 369 12.56 -23.38 0.17
C ASP A 369 12.25 -22.37 -0.95
N LYS A 370 10.97 -22.06 -1.15
CA LYS A 370 10.47 -21.10 -2.13
C LYS A 370 10.15 -19.73 -1.54
N TRP A 371 10.31 -19.55 -0.23
CA TRP A 371 9.89 -18.34 0.48
C TRP A 371 10.60 -17.09 -0.07
N GLY A 372 9.81 -16.15 -0.59
CA GLY A 372 10.28 -14.90 -1.20
C GLY A 372 10.57 -14.98 -2.70
N SER A 373 10.43 -16.16 -3.30
CA SER A 373 10.50 -16.36 -4.74
C SER A 373 9.15 -16.07 -5.44
N PRO A 374 9.10 -16.05 -6.78
CA PRO A 374 7.85 -15.88 -7.54
C PRO A 374 6.77 -16.94 -7.27
N ASP A 375 7.09 -18.04 -6.59
CA ASP A 375 6.16 -19.15 -6.30
C ASP A 375 5.39 -18.96 -4.98
N THR A 376 5.71 -17.94 -4.19
CA THR A 376 5.03 -17.60 -2.92
C THR A 376 4.53 -16.15 -2.98
N TYR A 377 3.65 -15.76 -2.09
CA TYR A 377 3.23 -14.38 -1.85
C TYR A 377 3.29 -14.09 -0.34
N PRO A 378 4.50 -14.04 0.25
CA PRO A 378 4.65 -14.30 1.67
C PRO A 378 4.54 -13.07 2.58
N HIS A 379 4.00 -13.28 3.79
CA HIS A 379 4.06 -12.35 4.92
C HIS A 379 4.65 -13.05 6.16
N MET A 380 5.43 -12.33 6.98
CA MET A 380 6.03 -12.87 8.20
C MET A 380 5.06 -12.92 9.40
N ALA A 381 5.37 -13.76 10.40
CA ALA A 381 4.63 -13.82 11.65
C ALA A 381 4.72 -12.52 12.47
N ALA A 382 3.62 -12.18 13.17
CA ALA A 382 3.48 -10.98 13.99
C ALA A 382 4.53 -10.83 15.10
N GLY A 383 5.12 -11.94 15.57
CA GLY A 383 6.22 -11.90 16.54
C GLY A 383 7.45 -11.15 16.02
N TRP A 384 7.73 -11.23 14.72
CA TRP A 384 8.81 -10.46 14.10
C TRP A 384 8.45 -8.99 13.93
N ALA A 385 7.20 -8.66 13.61
CA ALA A 385 6.75 -7.27 13.55
C ALA A 385 6.99 -6.54 14.87
N VAL A 386 6.56 -7.14 15.99
CA VAL A 386 6.82 -6.62 17.34
C VAL A 386 8.33 -6.52 17.66
N ALA A 387 9.16 -7.40 17.08
CA ALA A 387 10.60 -7.34 17.25
C ALA A 387 11.25 -6.17 16.50
N PHE A 388 10.78 -5.95 15.27
CA PHE A 388 11.24 -4.91 14.37
C PHE A 388 10.68 -3.53 14.70
N ASP A 389 9.69 -3.43 15.58
CA ASP A 389 9.22 -2.18 16.20
C ASP A 389 9.84 -1.92 17.58
N ALA A 390 10.88 -2.65 17.98
CA ALA A 390 11.57 -2.38 19.25
C ALA A 390 12.03 -0.91 19.33
N PRO A 391 11.83 -0.25 20.49
CA PRO A 391 11.56 -0.84 21.80
C PRO A 391 10.07 -0.86 22.20
N PHE A 392 9.15 -0.71 21.25
CA PHE A 392 7.71 -0.58 21.52
C PHE A 392 6.99 -1.94 21.66
N THR A 393 5.72 -1.89 22.08
CA THR A 393 4.85 -3.06 22.24
C THR A 393 4.10 -3.44 20.97
N TRP A 394 3.61 -2.45 20.23
CA TRP A 394 2.66 -2.64 19.13
C TRP A 394 3.29 -2.38 17.76
N THR A 395 2.47 -2.44 16.72
CA THR A 395 2.90 -2.47 15.32
C THR A 395 1.96 -1.64 14.43
N LYS A 396 2.08 -1.74 13.10
CA LYS A 396 1.09 -1.23 12.12
C LYS A 396 -0.36 -1.45 12.60
N GLN A 397 -1.25 -0.52 12.23
CA GLN A 397 -2.67 -0.43 12.63
C GLN A 397 -2.95 0.06 14.06
N VAL A 398 -1.97 0.02 14.99
CA VAL A 398 -2.17 0.50 16.37
C VAL A 398 -1.77 1.97 16.49
N ALA A 399 -2.68 2.85 16.07
CA ALA A 399 -2.46 4.31 16.02
C ALA A 399 -2.21 4.98 17.39
N SER A 400 -2.56 4.29 18.50
CA SER A 400 -2.36 4.77 19.87
C SER A 400 -0.96 4.49 20.43
N SER A 401 -0.10 3.80 19.69
CA SER A 401 1.24 3.39 20.12
C SER A 401 2.33 3.87 19.18
N PHE A 402 3.52 4.15 19.73
CA PHE A 402 4.70 4.48 18.93
C PHE A 402 5.24 3.31 18.12
N GLY A 403 4.89 2.07 18.46
CA GLY A 403 5.19 0.93 17.59
C GLY A 403 4.43 0.96 16.26
N GLY A 404 3.23 1.55 16.23
CA GLY A 404 2.50 1.77 14.98
C GLY A 404 2.84 3.08 14.28
N THR A 405 3.18 4.13 15.03
CA THR A 405 3.27 5.50 14.49
C THR A 405 4.70 6.02 14.35
N ARG A 406 5.62 5.71 15.25
CA ARG A 406 6.97 6.30 15.27
C ARG A 406 7.88 5.62 14.26
N ASN A 407 8.52 6.42 13.43
CA ASN A 407 9.47 5.97 12.43
C ASN A 407 10.78 6.75 12.49
N GLY A 408 11.87 6.07 12.12
CA GLY A 408 13.17 6.70 11.94
C GLY A 408 13.16 7.53 10.67
N MET A 409 13.63 8.79 10.72
CA MET A 409 13.79 9.61 9.53
C MET A 409 15.18 10.23 9.47
N ALA A 410 15.85 10.12 8.33
CA ALA A 410 17.11 10.77 8.05
C ALA A 410 16.90 11.93 7.06
N ILE A 411 17.50 13.09 7.32
CA ILE A 411 17.43 14.25 6.41
C ILE A 411 18.84 14.73 6.08
N ARG A 412 19.13 14.97 4.81
CA ARG A 412 20.38 15.56 4.32
C ARG A 412 20.10 16.75 3.41
N TRP A 413 20.77 17.88 3.65
CA TRP A 413 20.82 19.02 2.73
C TRP A 413 21.97 19.97 3.07
N PRO A 414 23.16 19.79 2.48
CA PRO A 414 24.37 20.53 2.86
C PRO A 414 24.27 22.05 2.75
N LYS A 415 23.42 22.58 1.85
CA LYS A 415 23.21 24.03 1.69
C LYS A 415 22.23 24.64 2.71
N GLY A 416 21.44 23.82 3.40
CA GLY A 416 20.43 24.29 4.36
C GLY A 416 20.53 23.70 5.76
N ILE A 417 21.45 22.76 5.99
CA ILE A 417 21.72 22.12 7.28
C ILE A 417 23.23 22.17 7.54
N ARG A 418 23.64 22.72 8.68
CA ARG A 418 25.04 22.82 9.10
C ARG A 418 25.46 21.63 9.95
N SER A 419 24.55 21.13 10.78
CA SER A 419 24.74 19.95 11.61
C SER A 419 24.96 18.69 10.78
N LYS A 420 25.75 17.74 11.31
CA LYS A 420 26.06 16.46 10.65
C LYS A 420 26.08 15.32 11.65
N GLY A 421 25.32 14.26 11.37
CA GLY A 421 25.23 13.06 12.20
C GLY A 421 24.48 13.23 13.51
N GLU A 422 23.86 14.39 13.74
CA GLU A 422 23.19 14.70 15.01
C GLU A 422 21.76 14.16 15.07
N VAL A 423 21.24 14.00 16.29
CA VAL A 423 19.86 13.55 16.55
C VAL A 423 18.95 14.77 16.83
N ARG A 424 17.69 14.68 16.39
CA ARG A 424 16.58 15.59 16.66
C ARG A 424 15.46 14.82 17.34
N SER A 425 15.12 15.26 18.55
CA SER A 425 14.13 14.62 19.42
C SER A 425 12.82 15.39 19.53
N GLN A 426 12.69 16.50 18.80
CA GLN A 426 11.45 17.27 18.72
C GLN A 426 10.32 16.39 18.17
N PHE A 427 9.13 16.49 18.77
CA PHE A 427 7.97 15.78 18.24
C PHE A 427 7.61 16.32 16.86
N HIS A 428 7.56 15.43 15.88
CA HIS A 428 7.08 15.73 14.54
C HIS A 428 6.14 14.64 14.04
N HIS A 429 5.22 15.04 13.16
CA HIS A 429 4.32 14.13 12.45
C HIS A 429 4.49 14.32 10.93
N VAL A 430 4.08 13.35 10.14
CA VAL A 430 4.25 13.35 8.68
C VAL A 430 3.66 14.59 7.99
N ILE A 431 2.65 15.22 8.60
CA ILE A 431 2.06 16.48 8.10
C ILE A 431 3.02 17.68 8.16
N ASP A 432 4.13 17.57 8.89
CA ASP A 432 5.17 18.61 9.01
C ASP A 432 6.09 18.65 7.79
N VAL A 433 6.07 17.62 6.94
CA VAL A 433 6.96 17.51 5.77
C VAL A 433 6.59 18.54 4.70
N ALA A 434 5.34 18.60 4.26
CA ALA A 434 4.92 19.56 3.22
C ALA A 434 5.26 21.03 3.54
N PRO A 435 4.97 21.59 4.74
CA PRO A 435 5.39 22.95 5.08
C PRO A 435 6.92 23.09 5.16
N THR A 436 7.66 22.05 5.56
CA THR A 436 9.13 22.03 5.53
C THR A 436 9.66 22.17 4.11
N LEU A 437 9.06 21.47 3.14
CA LEU A 437 9.42 21.56 1.72
C LEU A 437 9.17 22.95 1.15
N LEU A 438 7.98 23.53 1.42
CA LEU A 438 7.63 24.86 0.96
C LEU A 438 8.57 25.92 1.53
N GLU A 439 8.86 25.87 2.83
CA GLU A 439 9.81 26.81 3.46
C GLU A 439 11.23 26.61 2.90
N ALA A 440 11.68 25.38 2.66
CA ALA A 440 12.97 25.11 2.04
C ALA A 440 13.06 25.63 0.59
N ALA A 441 11.97 25.56 -0.17
CA ALA A 441 11.86 26.12 -1.50
C ALA A 441 11.67 27.66 -1.52
N GLY A 442 11.46 28.30 -0.35
CA GLY A 442 11.17 29.73 -0.27
C GLY A 442 9.78 30.11 -0.76
N LEU A 443 8.82 29.19 -0.65
CA LEU A 443 7.44 29.36 -1.10
C LEU A 443 6.48 29.53 0.09
N PRO A 444 5.47 30.41 0.00
CA PRO A 444 4.42 30.49 0.99
C PRO A 444 3.42 29.35 0.82
N GLU A 445 2.65 29.08 1.87
CA GLU A 445 1.45 28.25 1.76
C GLU A 445 0.42 28.92 0.81
N PRO A 446 -0.12 28.19 -0.19
CA PRO A 446 -1.08 28.75 -1.12
C PRO A 446 -2.49 28.87 -0.50
N LYS A 447 -3.14 30.00 -0.71
CA LYS A 447 -4.56 30.20 -0.32
C LYS A 447 -5.54 29.65 -1.36
N VAL A 448 -5.14 29.59 -2.62
CA VAL A 448 -5.94 29.13 -3.75
C VAL A 448 -5.03 28.35 -4.69
N VAL A 449 -5.48 27.18 -5.14
CA VAL A 449 -4.83 26.36 -6.16
C VAL A 449 -5.85 26.04 -7.23
N ASN A 450 -5.52 26.30 -8.50
CA ASN A 450 -6.39 26.05 -9.66
C ASN A 450 -7.83 26.62 -9.50
N GLY A 451 -7.95 27.78 -8.86
CA GLY A 451 -9.23 28.44 -8.60
C GLY A 451 -10.01 27.92 -7.38
N THR A 452 -9.53 26.89 -6.69
CA THR A 452 -10.14 26.33 -5.48
C THR A 452 -9.49 26.88 -4.21
N PRO A 453 -10.24 27.48 -3.27
CA PRO A 453 -9.74 27.82 -1.94
C PRO A 453 -9.22 26.60 -1.20
N GLN A 454 -8.05 26.74 -0.57
CA GLN A 454 -7.39 25.64 0.12
C GLN A 454 -7.69 25.66 1.62
N ILE A 455 -7.88 24.48 2.21
CA ILE A 455 -7.85 24.31 3.66
C ILE A 455 -6.42 24.63 4.12
N PRO A 456 -6.19 25.36 5.23
CA PRO A 456 -4.82 25.61 5.66
C PRO A 456 -4.02 24.32 5.95
N ILE A 457 -2.72 24.33 5.69
CA ILE A 457 -1.77 23.30 6.14
C ILE A 457 -1.85 23.23 7.67
N GLN A 458 -1.84 22.00 8.19
CA GLN A 458 -2.06 21.71 9.61
C GLN A 458 -0.76 21.33 10.32
N GLY A 459 0.27 20.93 9.58
CA GLY A 459 1.61 20.71 10.11
C GLY A 459 2.41 22.00 10.29
N VAL A 460 3.56 21.85 10.94
CA VAL A 460 4.54 22.92 11.15
C VAL A 460 5.86 22.55 10.50
N SER A 461 6.56 23.51 9.91
CA SER A 461 7.87 23.24 9.32
C SER A 461 8.88 22.79 10.39
N MET A 462 9.70 21.79 10.05
CA MET A 462 10.77 21.23 10.89
C MET A 462 12.06 22.04 10.85
N ARG A 463 12.18 23.03 9.97
CA ARG A 463 13.44 23.76 9.72
C ARG A 463 14.02 24.44 10.94
N TYR A 464 13.18 24.86 11.89
CA TYR A 464 13.64 25.48 13.14
C TYR A 464 14.56 24.56 13.96
N ALA A 465 14.41 23.24 13.82
CA ALA A 465 15.22 22.25 14.51
C ALA A 465 16.49 21.86 13.74
N PHE A 466 16.67 22.28 12.49
CA PHE A 466 17.79 21.78 11.66
C PHE A 466 19.16 22.08 12.25
N ASP A 467 19.36 23.29 12.77
CA ASP A 467 20.66 23.75 13.30
C ASP A 467 20.64 24.00 14.83
N ASP A 468 19.54 23.67 15.51
CA ASP A 468 19.45 23.74 16.98
C ASP A 468 18.77 22.47 17.53
N ALA A 469 19.58 21.53 18.04
CA ALA A 469 19.08 20.28 18.59
C ALA A 469 18.24 20.46 19.87
N LYS A 470 18.34 21.61 20.55
CA LYS A 470 17.74 21.87 21.87
C LYS A 470 16.55 22.83 21.80
N VAL A 471 16.21 23.32 20.62
CA VAL A 471 15.03 24.18 20.44
C VAL A 471 13.75 23.43 20.83
N SER A 472 12.83 24.15 21.45
CA SER A 472 11.55 23.58 21.90
C SER A 472 10.64 23.22 20.73
N ASP A 473 9.80 22.20 20.95
CA ASP A 473 8.83 21.70 19.98
C ASP A 473 7.89 22.81 19.49
N ARG A 474 7.60 22.81 18.19
CA ARG A 474 6.54 23.66 17.60
C ARG A 474 5.27 22.88 17.29
N HIS A 475 5.36 21.56 17.14
CA HIS A 475 4.21 20.68 16.96
C HIS A 475 3.77 20.18 18.34
N LEU A 476 2.75 20.83 18.92
CA LEU A 476 2.36 20.57 20.30
C LEU A 476 1.17 19.62 20.45
N THR A 477 0.41 19.34 19.40
CA THR A 477 -0.79 18.50 19.47
C THR A 477 -0.98 17.71 18.19
N GLN A 478 -1.12 16.38 18.31
CA GLN A 478 -1.43 15.49 17.19
C GLN A 478 -2.37 14.39 17.65
N TYR A 479 -3.49 14.22 16.94
CA TYR A 479 -4.35 13.05 17.15
C TYR A 479 -3.93 11.91 16.22
N PHE A 480 -4.32 10.69 16.59
CA PHE A 480 -4.13 9.48 15.80
C PHE A 480 -5.42 8.66 15.85
N GLU A 481 -5.83 8.08 14.72
CA GLU A 481 -6.95 7.14 14.68
C GLU A 481 -6.78 6.20 13.49
N ILE A 482 -6.85 4.89 13.73
CA ILE A 482 -6.95 3.84 12.71
C ILE A 482 -7.80 2.70 13.30
N PHE A 483 -8.86 2.30 12.58
CA PHE A 483 -9.74 1.18 12.94
C PHE A 483 -10.23 1.22 14.39
N GLY A 484 -10.58 2.40 14.90
CA GLY A 484 -11.07 2.61 16.26
C GLY A 484 -9.98 2.75 17.33
N SER A 485 -8.74 2.38 17.04
CA SER A 485 -7.61 2.65 17.96
C SER A 485 -7.31 4.15 17.95
N ARG A 486 -7.45 4.81 19.09
CA ARG A 486 -7.38 6.28 19.21
C ARG A 486 -6.16 6.71 19.99
N GLY A 487 -5.47 7.75 19.54
CA GLY A 487 -4.33 8.36 20.22
C GLY A 487 -4.41 9.88 20.22
N ILE A 488 -3.85 10.51 21.25
CA ILE A 488 -3.69 11.97 21.32
C ILE A 488 -2.38 12.31 22.03
N TYR A 489 -1.47 12.95 21.30
CA TYR A 489 -0.29 13.58 21.84
C TYR A 489 -0.59 15.06 22.15
N HIS A 490 -0.16 15.53 23.32
CA HIS A 490 -0.14 16.93 23.67
C HIS A 490 0.98 17.27 24.65
N ASP A 491 1.94 18.09 24.20
CA ASP A 491 3.02 18.66 25.04
C ASP A 491 3.70 17.64 25.97
N GLY A 492 4.13 16.51 25.39
CA GLY A 492 4.79 15.42 26.12
C GLY A 492 3.86 14.39 26.77
N TRP A 493 2.55 14.60 26.78
CA TRP A 493 1.58 13.58 27.19
C TRP A 493 1.03 12.81 25.99
N LEU A 494 0.91 11.50 26.12
CA LEU A 494 0.21 10.65 25.16
C LEU A 494 -0.89 9.88 25.88
N ALA A 495 -2.12 9.94 25.37
CA ALA A 495 -3.20 9.05 25.80
C ALA A 495 -3.73 8.26 24.61
N GLY A 496 -4.13 7.01 24.80
CA GLY A 496 -4.71 6.23 23.72
C GLY A 496 -5.34 4.91 24.11
N THR A 497 -5.99 4.25 23.14
CA THR A 497 -6.67 2.96 23.27
C THR A 497 -6.20 1.99 22.19
N VAL A 498 -6.05 0.73 22.53
CA VAL A 498 -5.92 -0.37 21.55
C VAL A 498 -7.30 -1.00 21.41
N HIS A 499 -8.02 -0.63 20.36
CA HIS A 499 -9.39 -1.09 20.16
C HIS A 499 -9.44 -2.52 19.60
N ARG A 500 -8.50 -2.83 18.70
CA ARG A 500 -8.34 -4.13 18.06
C ARG A 500 -6.85 -4.45 17.94
N GLU A 501 -6.46 -5.65 18.34
CA GLU A 501 -5.12 -6.14 18.07
C GLU A 501 -4.97 -6.47 16.57
N PRO A 502 -3.82 -6.21 15.91
CA PRO A 502 -3.70 -6.33 14.46
C PRO A 502 -4.00 -7.72 13.87
N TRP A 503 -3.82 -8.78 14.67
CA TRP A 503 -4.10 -10.17 14.27
C TRP A 503 -5.54 -10.61 14.54
N GLU A 504 -6.38 -9.76 15.16
CA GLU A 504 -7.78 -10.05 15.43
C GLU A 504 -8.70 -9.49 14.34
N GLN A 505 -9.74 -10.25 14.00
CA GLN A 505 -10.70 -9.84 12.94
C GLN A 505 -11.72 -8.81 13.43
N LYS A 506 -12.03 -8.82 14.74
CA LYS A 506 -13.05 -7.97 15.37
C LYS A 506 -12.53 -7.40 16.70
N PRO A 507 -12.99 -6.21 17.12
CA PRO A 507 -12.68 -5.69 18.44
C PRO A 507 -13.34 -6.54 19.53
N SER A 508 -12.73 -6.55 20.72
CA SER A 508 -13.21 -7.33 21.88
C SER A 508 -14.28 -6.61 22.71
N ARG A 509 -14.55 -5.33 22.41
CA ARG A 509 -15.37 -4.40 23.19
C ARG A 509 -15.89 -3.27 22.30
N THR A 510 -16.88 -2.51 22.75
CA THR A 510 -17.33 -1.31 22.01
C THR A 510 -16.36 -0.14 22.20
N LEU A 511 -16.47 0.88 21.34
CA LEU A 511 -15.66 2.10 21.44
C LEU A 511 -15.85 2.85 22.77
N GLU A 512 -16.99 2.73 23.44
CA GLU A 512 -17.27 3.35 24.75
C GLU A 512 -16.62 2.58 25.91
N GLU A 513 -16.38 1.28 25.71
CA GLU A 513 -15.81 0.36 26.71
C GLU A 513 -14.27 0.23 26.59
N ASP A 514 -13.68 0.91 25.61
CA ASP A 514 -12.23 0.97 25.43
C ASP A 514 -11.52 1.47 26.68
N VAL A 515 -10.43 0.77 27.01
CA VAL A 515 -9.56 1.15 28.12
C VAL A 515 -8.48 2.09 27.60
N TRP A 516 -8.41 3.27 28.21
CA TRP A 516 -7.41 4.28 27.88
C TRP A 516 -6.16 4.13 28.74
N GLU A 517 -5.02 4.27 28.09
CA GLU A 517 -3.69 4.34 28.67
C GLU A 517 -3.20 5.80 28.64
N LEU A 518 -2.26 6.15 29.52
CA LEU A 518 -1.66 7.48 29.61
C LEU A 518 -0.15 7.37 29.86
N TYR A 519 0.64 8.17 29.15
CA TYR A 519 2.10 8.18 29.25
C TYR A 519 2.66 9.61 29.26
N ASP A 520 3.79 9.80 29.96
CA ASP A 520 4.65 10.98 29.83
C ASP A 520 5.88 10.62 28.99
N VAL A 521 5.82 10.94 27.70
CA VAL A 521 6.81 10.50 26.71
C VAL A 521 8.15 11.24 26.81
N ARG A 522 8.23 12.27 27.66
CA ARG A 522 9.48 12.98 27.96
C ARG A 522 10.42 12.12 28.81
N SER A 523 9.85 11.27 29.66
CA SER A 523 10.58 10.33 30.51
C SER A 523 10.44 8.88 30.07
N ASP A 524 9.41 8.54 29.28
CA ASP A 524 9.12 7.18 28.85
C ASP A 524 9.11 7.06 27.33
N PHE A 525 10.30 6.83 26.75
CA PHE A 525 10.43 6.73 25.29
C PHE A 525 9.63 5.56 24.71
N SER A 526 9.52 4.44 25.43
CA SER A 526 8.98 3.16 24.94
C SER A 526 7.52 2.91 25.31
N LEU A 527 6.89 3.78 26.10
CA LEU A 527 5.51 3.66 26.58
C LEU A 527 5.31 2.45 27.52
N ALA A 528 6.24 2.26 28.46
CA ALA A 528 6.24 1.13 29.38
C ALA A 528 5.50 1.37 30.71
N ASP A 529 5.40 2.61 31.21
CA ASP A 529 4.71 2.92 32.48
C ASP A 529 3.36 3.60 32.22
N ASN A 530 2.28 2.81 32.25
CA ASN A 530 0.92 3.34 32.12
C ASN A 530 0.53 4.13 33.39
N LEU A 531 0.37 5.44 33.21
CA LEU A 531 0.07 6.43 34.24
C LEU A 531 -1.43 6.69 34.45
N ALA A 532 -2.32 6.04 33.70
CA ALA A 532 -3.77 6.30 33.71
C ALA A 532 -4.37 6.27 35.12
N ALA A 533 -4.06 5.22 35.89
CA ALA A 533 -4.56 5.06 37.26
C ALA A 533 -3.95 6.07 38.25
N LYS A 534 -2.73 6.55 38.00
CA LYS A 534 -2.02 7.53 38.83
C LYS A 534 -2.48 8.97 38.54
N HIS A 535 -2.90 9.26 37.31
CA HIS A 535 -3.28 10.60 36.85
C HIS A 535 -4.63 10.63 36.10
N PRO A 536 -5.75 10.24 36.74
CA PRO A 536 -7.05 10.12 36.08
C PRO A 536 -7.60 11.45 35.55
N GLU A 537 -7.33 12.57 36.23
CA GLU A 537 -7.75 13.89 35.76
C GLU A 537 -7.01 14.30 34.48
N LYS A 538 -5.71 13.98 34.38
CA LYS A 538 -4.93 14.24 33.17
C LYS A 538 -5.42 13.37 32.01
N LEU A 539 -5.76 12.11 32.28
CA LEU A 539 -6.34 11.24 31.26
C LEU A 539 -7.65 11.82 30.72
N LYS A 540 -8.54 12.28 31.60
CA LYS A 540 -9.80 12.91 31.22
C LYS A 540 -9.60 14.18 30.38
N GLU A 541 -8.60 14.99 30.72
CA GLU A 541 -8.19 16.15 29.91
C GLU A 541 -7.78 15.73 28.49
N MET A 542 -6.93 14.70 28.37
CA MET A 542 -6.46 14.18 27.09
C MET A 542 -7.61 13.59 26.25
N GLN A 543 -8.51 12.83 26.87
CA GLN A 543 -9.72 12.30 26.21
C GLN A 543 -10.61 13.42 25.65
N ALA A 544 -10.82 14.49 26.42
CA ALA A 544 -11.58 15.65 25.97
C ALA A 544 -10.87 16.37 24.81
N LEU A 545 -9.54 16.48 24.86
CA LEU A 545 -8.73 17.04 23.78
C LEU A 545 -8.82 16.19 22.51
N PHE A 546 -8.75 14.86 22.62
CA PHE A 546 -8.98 13.95 21.49
C PHE A 546 -10.31 14.25 20.83
N MET A 547 -11.42 14.29 21.58
CA MET A 547 -12.75 14.55 21.02
C MET A 547 -12.86 15.92 20.34
N LYS A 548 -12.15 16.93 20.85
CA LYS A 548 -12.08 18.26 20.23
C LYS A 548 -11.37 18.22 18.88
N GLU A 549 -10.18 17.61 18.81
CA GLU A 549 -9.42 17.50 17.56
C GLU A 549 -10.12 16.55 16.57
N ALA A 550 -10.71 15.47 17.06
CA ALA A 550 -11.49 14.52 16.28
C ALA A 550 -12.66 15.20 15.55
N LYS A 551 -13.40 16.07 16.25
CA LYS A 551 -14.45 16.90 15.64
C LYS A 551 -13.88 17.91 14.64
N LYS A 552 -12.76 18.57 14.97
CA LYS A 552 -12.12 19.60 14.13
C LYS A 552 -11.63 19.04 12.80
N TYR A 553 -11.09 17.82 12.80
CA TYR A 553 -10.42 17.21 11.65
C TYR A 553 -11.19 16.04 11.02
N GLN A 554 -12.51 15.95 11.28
CA GLN A 554 -13.40 14.98 10.63
C GLN A 554 -13.03 13.51 10.90
N VAL A 555 -12.57 13.22 12.12
CA VAL A 555 -12.37 11.84 12.60
C VAL A 555 -13.70 11.18 12.96
N LEU A 556 -14.70 11.98 13.32
CA LEU A 556 -16.04 11.49 13.65
C LEU A 556 -16.92 11.42 12.39
N PRO A 557 -17.73 10.35 12.23
CA PRO A 557 -17.82 9.18 13.10
C PRO A 557 -16.61 8.25 12.98
N ILE A 558 -16.22 7.64 14.10
CA ILE A 558 -15.22 6.55 14.10
C ILE A 558 -15.88 5.31 13.53
N ASP A 559 -15.18 4.66 12.59
CA ASP A 559 -15.67 3.48 11.88
C ASP A 559 -14.69 2.32 12.13
N ASP A 560 -15.01 1.50 13.13
CA ASP A 560 -14.26 0.33 13.59
C ASP A 560 -14.59 -0.95 12.82
N ARG A 561 -15.52 -0.88 11.86
CA ARG A 561 -15.82 -2.00 10.96
C ARG A 561 -14.57 -2.38 10.17
N THR A 562 -14.43 -3.65 9.80
CA THR A 562 -13.25 -4.16 9.08
C THR A 562 -13.69 -4.80 7.77
N LEU A 563 -14.03 -6.10 7.79
CA LEU A 563 -14.43 -6.86 6.62
C LEU A 563 -15.68 -6.28 5.94
N GLU A 564 -16.58 -5.65 6.69
CA GLU A 564 -17.76 -4.97 6.14
C GLU A 564 -17.39 -3.86 5.14
N ARG A 565 -16.26 -3.18 5.37
CA ARG A 565 -15.84 -2.05 4.55
C ARG A 565 -15.25 -2.49 3.21
N ALA A 566 -14.82 -3.76 3.11
CA ALA A 566 -14.35 -4.34 1.86
C ALA A 566 -15.48 -4.49 0.83
N ASP A 567 -16.73 -4.65 1.27
CA ASP A 567 -17.90 -4.62 0.40
C ASP A 567 -18.38 -3.18 0.20
N ALA A 568 -18.36 -2.72 -1.05
CA ALA A 568 -18.71 -1.34 -1.37
C ALA A 568 -20.15 -0.97 -0.98
N SER A 569 -21.10 -1.91 -1.10
CA SER A 569 -22.51 -1.69 -0.75
C SER A 569 -22.69 -1.52 0.76
N MET A 570 -22.01 -2.33 1.57
CA MET A 570 -22.06 -2.23 3.05
C MET A 570 -21.30 -1.00 3.57
N ALA A 571 -20.20 -0.63 2.91
CA ALA A 571 -19.45 0.58 3.21
C ALA A 571 -20.18 1.87 2.80
N GLY A 572 -21.14 1.77 1.87
CA GLY A 572 -21.86 2.91 1.29
C GLY A 572 -21.00 3.73 0.32
N ARG A 573 -19.86 3.19 -0.14
CA ARG A 573 -18.98 3.86 -1.10
C ARG A 573 -19.40 3.57 -2.55
N PRO A 574 -18.98 4.37 -3.53
CA PRO A 574 -19.24 4.07 -4.94
C PRO A 574 -18.69 2.71 -5.36
N ASP A 575 -19.43 2.03 -6.24
CA ASP A 575 -19.04 0.81 -6.95
C ASP A 575 -19.35 1.02 -8.44
N LEU A 576 -18.33 0.84 -9.29
CA LEU A 576 -18.45 1.03 -10.73
C LEU A 576 -19.44 0.05 -11.38
N MET A 577 -19.59 -1.15 -10.79
CA MET A 577 -20.44 -2.22 -11.29
C MET A 577 -21.74 -2.38 -10.50
N ALA A 578 -22.06 -1.42 -9.62
CA ALA A 578 -23.22 -1.47 -8.73
C ALA A 578 -24.52 -1.84 -9.48
N GLY A 579 -25.20 -2.87 -8.98
CA GLY A 579 -26.49 -3.32 -9.51
C GLY A 579 -26.44 -4.03 -10.86
N ARG A 580 -25.26 -4.20 -11.48
CA ARG A 580 -25.12 -4.99 -12.70
C ARG A 580 -25.11 -6.48 -12.39
N THR A 581 -25.82 -7.25 -13.21
CA THR A 581 -25.82 -8.72 -13.15
C THR A 581 -25.20 -9.35 -14.39
N SER A 582 -24.83 -8.54 -15.39
CA SER A 582 -24.22 -8.98 -16.63
C SER A 582 -23.28 -7.92 -17.19
N MET A 583 -22.24 -8.38 -17.88
CA MET A 583 -21.35 -7.55 -18.69
C MET A 583 -20.96 -8.26 -19.99
N ILE A 584 -20.80 -7.49 -21.05
CA ILE A 584 -20.29 -7.97 -22.34
C ILE A 584 -18.89 -7.42 -22.51
N LEU A 585 -17.97 -8.31 -22.82
CA LEU A 585 -16.55 -8.07 -23.04
C LEU A 585 -16.16 -8.57 -24.45
N ALA A 586 -14.98 -8.16 -24.90
CA ALA A 586 -14.39 -8.62 -26.15
C ALA A 586 -12.87 -8.74 -26.00
N GLU A 587 -12.23 -9.40 -26.96
CA GLU A 587 -10.77 -9.51 -27.01
C GLU A 587 -10.08 -8.15 -26.87
N GLY A 588 -9.02 -8.10 -26.06
CA GLY A 588 -8.26 -6.88 -25.78
C GLY A 588 -8.80 -6.05 -24.60
N MET A 589 -9.95 -6.41 -24.02
CA MET A 589 -10.38 -5.88 -22.72
C MET A 589 -9.60 -6.59 -21.61
N ALA A 590 -8.49 -5.98 -21.21
CA ALA A 590 -7.54 -6.49 -20.22
C ALA A 590 -7.09 -5.38 -19.27
N GLY A 591 -6.45 -5.74 -18.15
CA GLY A 591 -6.00 -4.81 -17.11
C GLY A 591 -7.10 -4.36 -16.16
N MET A 592 -8.24 -5.08 -16.10
CA MET A 592 -9.35 -4.70 -15.21
C MET A 592 -9.09 -5.22 -13.80
N GLN A 593 -8.77 -4.32 -12.86
CA GLN A 593 -8.65 -4.70 -11.45
C GLN A 593 -9.97 -5.27 -10.89
N GLU A 594 -9.88 -6.02 -9.79
CA GLU A 594 -11.03 -6.69 -9.21
C GLU A 594 -12.20 -5.76 -8.85
N ASN A 595 -11.90 -4.55 -8.33
CA ASN A 595 -12.91 -3.54 -7.96
C ASN A 595 -13.59 -2.85 -9.16
N VAL A 596 -13.09 -3.04 -10.38
CA VAL A 596 -13.68 -2.49 -11.61
C VAL A 596 -14.26 -3.59 -12.51
N PHE A 597 -14.35 -4.81 -12.00
CA PHE A 597 -14.95 -5.96 -12.67
C PHE A 597 -16.25 -6.40 -11.98
N LEU A 598 -17.10 -7.16 -12.67
CA LEU A 598 -18.35 -7.68 -12.09
C LEU A 598 -18.03 -8.60 -10.90
N ASN A 599 -18.65 -8.35 -9.74
CA ASN A 599 -18.42 -9.18 -8.56
C ASN A 599 -19.06 -10.58 -8.73
N VAL A 600 -18.22 -11.59 -8.97
CA VAL A 600 -18.62 -12.98 -9.18
C VAL A 600 -18.56 -13.84 -7.91
N LYS A 601 -18.13 -13.30 -6.77
CA LYS A 601 -17.93 -14.06 -5.53
C LYS A 601 -19.26 -14.38 -4.87
N ASN A 602 -19.35 -15.52 -4.20
CA ASN A 602 -20.52 -15.99 -3.46
C ASN A 602 -21.82 -16.05 -4.28
N LYS A 603 -21.71 -16.22 -5.60
CA LYS A 603 -22.82 -16.19 -6.56
C LYS A 603 -22.69 -17.30 -7.58
N SER A 604 -23.82 -17.66 -8.18
CA SER A 604 -23.78 -18.45 -9.42
C SER A 604 -23.30 -17.55 -10.55
N LYS A 605 -22.50 -18.10 -11.47
CA LYS A 605 -21.98 -17.33 -12.61
C LYS A 605 -22.04 -18.13 -13.91
N THR A 606 -22.28 -17.44 -15.00
CA THR A 606 -22.20 -17.97 -16.35
C THR A 606 -21.16 -17.17 -17.14
N LEU A 607 -20.26 -17.87 -17.82
CA LEU A 607 -19.30 -17.32 -18.76
C LEU A 607 -19.63 -17.88 -20.14
N THR A 608 -19.88 -17.03 -21.13
CA THR A 608 -20.19 -17.46 -22.50
C THR A 608 -19.27 -16.75 -23.48
N ALA A 609 -18.34 -17.48 -24.09
CA ALA A 609 -17.39 -16.99 -25.08
C ALA A 609 -17.80 -17.44 -26.48
N GLU A 610 -18.01 -16.47 -27.38
CA GLU A 610 -18.16 -16.66 -28.82
C GLU A 610 -16.78 -16.52 -29.47
N VAL A 611 -16.26 -17.63 -30.01
CA VAL A 611 -14.85 -17.73 -30.45
C VAL A 611 -14.75 -18.26 -31.87
N GLU A 612 -13.64 -17.95 -32.53
CA GLU A 612 -13.22 -18.58 -33.78
C GLU A 612 -11.94 -19.39 -33.54
N ILE A 613 -12.04 -20.70 -33.74
CA ILE A 613 -10.97 -21.66 -33.48
C ILE A 613 -10.07 -21.78 -34.72
N PRO A 614 -8.75 -21.60 -34.58
CA PRO A 614 -7.83 -21.68 -35.71
C PRO A 614 -7.69 -23.12 -36.21
N ALA A 615 -7.20 -23.29 -37.44
CA ALA A 615 -7.03 -24.59 -38.09
C ALA A 615 -6.18 -25.60 -37.29
N LYS A 616 -5.25 -25.12 -36.47
CA LYS A 616 -4.37 -25.94 -35.63
C LYS A 616 -4.95 -26.29 -34.25
N GLY A 617 -6.20 -25.88 -33.98
CA GLY A 617 -6.82 -25.96 -32.65
C GLY A 617 -6.48 -24.75 -31.78
N GLY A 618 -7.41 -24.35 -30.91
CA GLY A 618 -7.22 -23.20 -30.03
C GLY A 618 -6.34 -23.53 -28.82
N HIS A 619 -5.62 -22.53 -28.35
CA HIS A 619 -4.78 -22.57 -27.15
C HIS A 619 -4.79 -21.17 -26.53
N GLY A 620 -4.79 -21.06 -25.21
CA GLY A 620 -4.71 -19.79 -24.48
C GLY A 620 -5.98 -19.47 -23.68
N THR A 621 -5.94 -18.36 -22.97
CA THR A 621 -6.99 -17.87 -22.07
C THR A 621 -8.14 -17.25 -22.85
N LEU A 622 -9.38 -17.63 -22.53
CA LEU A 622 -10.57 -16.93 -23.04
C LEU A 622 -10.95 -15.79 -22.10
N ILE A 623 -11.02 -16.09 -20.81
CA ILE A 623 -11.09 -15.09 -19.74
C ILE A 623 -10.41 -15.61 -18.48
N ALA A 624 -9.66 -14.76 -17.79
CA ALA A 624 -9.12 -15.02 -16.46
C ALA A 624 -9.54 -13.91 -15.49
N GLN A 625 -9.54 -14.25 -14.19
CA GLN A 625 -9.54 -13.28 -13.10
C GLN A 625 -8.72 -13.83 -11.93
N GLY A 626 -7.71 -13.07 -11.48
CA GLY A 626 -6.75 -13.48 -10.46
C GLY A 626 -5.45 -14.01 -11.06
N GLY A 627 -4.70 -14.82 -10.33
CA GLY A 627 -3.42 -15.37 -10.77
C GLY A 627 -3.00 -16.64 -10.03
N ARG A 628 -1.70 -16.83 -9.86
CA ARG A 628 -1.08 -18.00 -9.19
C ARG A 628 -1.56 -18.20 -7.76
N PHE A 629 -1.91 -17.12 -7.08
CA PHE A 629 -2.26 -17.11 -5.66
C PHE A 629 -3.77 -17.10 -5.38
N GLY A 630 -4.60 -17.25 -6.40
CA GLY A 630 -6.06 -17.31 -6.27
C GLY A 630 -6.74 -16.80 -7.53
N GLY A 631 -7.91 -17.33 -7.86
CA GLY A 631 -8.64 -16.91 -9.06
C GLY A 631 -9.23 -18.05 -9.88
N TRP A 632 -9.60 -17.74 -11.12
CA TRP A 632 -10.22 -18.70 -12.04
C TRP A 632 -10.00 -18.31 -13.50
N SER A 633 -10.06 -19.29 -14.39
CA SER A 633 -9.93 -19.05 -15.83
C SER A 633 -10.80 -20.01 -16.64
N LEU A 634 -11.47 -19.47 -17.67
CA LEU A 634 -11.99 -20.23 -18.79
C LEU A 634 -10.97 -20.12 -19.93
N TYR A 635 -10.48 -21.25 -20.41
CA TYR A 635 -9.36 -21.30 -21.33
C TYR A 635 -9.49 -22.45 -22.33
N MET A 636 -8.55 -22.51 -23.26
CA MET A 636 -8.37 -23.63 -24.17
C MET A 636 -6.95 -24.17 -24.09
N LYS A 637 -6.82 -25.49 -24.03
CA LYS A 637 -5.53 -26.18 -24.09
C LYS A 637 -5.62 -27.32 -25.09
N ASP A 638 -4.72 -27.31 -26.08
CA ASP A 638 -4.64 -28.35 -27.12
C ASP A 638 -5.99 -28.58 -27.83
N GLY A 639 -6.71 -27.48 -28.12
CA GLY A 639 -8.05 -27.49 -28.73
C GLY A 639 -9.20 -27.88 -27.80
N LYS A 640 -8.92 -28.17 -26.52
CA LYS A 640 -9.93 -28.58 -25.53
C LYS A 640 -10.32 -27.40 -24.64
N PRO A 641 -11.60 -26.99 -24.61
CA PRO A 641 -12.05 -25.99 -23.65
C PRO A 641 -12.00 -26.56 -22.23
N ALA A 642 -11.60 -25.73 -21.27
CA ALA A 642 -11.48 -26.09 -19.87
C ALA A 642 -11.71 -24.88 -18.97
N TYR A 643 -12.09 -25.16 -17.72
CA TYR A 643 -12.21 -24.18 -16.66
C TYR A 643 -11.39 -24.63 -15.44
N ASP A 644 -10.57 -23.73 -14.92
CA ASP A 644 -9.80 -23.94 -13.70
C ASP A 644 -10.27 -22.98 -12.60
N TYR A 645 -10.38 -23.50 -11.39
CA TYR A 645 -10.51 -22.71 -10.17
C TYR A 645 -9.29 -22.92 -9.29
N ASN A 646 -8.55 -21.85 -9.04
CA ASN A 646 -7.38 -21.83 -8.18
C ASN A 646 -7.78 -21.29 -6.81
N PHE A 647 -7.93 -22.17 -5.82
CA PHE A 647 -8.25 -21.78 -4.45
C PHE A 647 -6.97 -21.46 -3.69
N LEU A 648 -6.61 -20.17 -3.68
CA LEU A 648 -5.52 -19.59 -2.88
C LEU A 648 -4.13 -20.24 -3.11
N GLY A 649 -3.89 -20.86 -4.27
CA GLY A 649 -2.69 -21.67 -4.50
C GLY A 649 -2.60 -22.95 -3.66
N MET A 650 -3.57 -23.20 -2.77
CA MET A 650 -3.65 -24.37 -1.89
C MET A 650 -4.30 -25.57 -2.58
N GLY A 651 -5.16 -25.34 -3.57
CA GLY A 651 -5.86 -26.38 -4.29
C GLY A 651 -6.40 -25.89 -5.64
N ARG A 652 -6.48 -26.80 -6.61
CA ARG A 652 -7.00 -26.50 -7.95
C ARG A 652 -8.05 -27.52 -8.38
N THR A 653 -9.09 -27.03 -9.04
CA THR A 653 -10.12 -27.86 -9.66
C THR A 653 -10.19 -27.54 -11.15
N THR A 654 -9.99 -28.56 -11.99
CA THR A 654 -10.08 -28.46 -13.45
C THR A 654 -11.31 -29.19 -13.96
N ILE A 655 -12.12 -28.51 -14.77
CA ILE A 655 -13.28 -29.06 -15.48
C ILE A 655 -12.99 -28.89 -16.97
N ALA A 656 -12.58 -29.97 -17.63
CA ALA A 656 -12.09 -29.93 -19.00
C ALA A 656 -12.86 -30.88 -19.92
N SER A 657 -13.13 -30.43 -21.15
CA SER A 657 -13.64 -31.30 -22.20
C SER A 657 -12.64 -32.44 -22.47
N PRO A 658 -13.09 -33.69 -22.60
CA PRO A 658 -12.19 -34.79 -22.97
C PRO A 658 -11.73 -34.68 -24.44
N GLN A 659 -12.50 -33.98 -25.28
CA GLN A 659 -12.31 -33.88 -26.72
C GLN A 659 -11.98 -32.45 -27.15
N ALA A 660 -11.13 -32.34 -28.17
CA ALA A 660 -10.87 -31.07 -28.84
C ALA A 660 -12.05 -30.69 -29.73
N ILE A 661 -12.28 -29.39 -29.88
CA ILE A 661 -13.34 -28.87 -30.76
C ILE A 661 -12.78 -28.55 -32.16
N PRO A 662 -13.57 -28.74 -33.23
CA PRO A 662 -13.09 -28.51 -34.59
C PRO A 662 -12.81 -27.02 -34.86
N PRO A 663 -11.95 -26.70 -35.85
CA PRO A 663 -11.75 -25.33 -36.32
C PRO A 663 -13.06 -24.65 -36.77
N GLY A 664 -13.11 -23.32 -36.65
CA GLY A 664 -14.26 -22.50 -37.00
C GLY A 664 -14.98 -21.90 -35.80
N LYS A 665 -16.20 -21.40 -36.02
CA LYS A 665 -16.98 -20.71 -34.98
C LYS A 665 -17.49 -21.70 -33.92
N ALA A 666 -17.35 -21.33 -32.65
CA ALA A 666 -17.88 -22.09 -31.53
C ALA A 666 -18.38 -21.15 -30.43
N THR A 667 -19.34 -21.63 -29.63
CA THR A 667 -19.74 -21.01 -28.37
C THR A 667 -19.32 -21.92 -27.23
N ILE A 668 -18.44 -21.43 -26.36
CA ILE A 668 -17.98 -22.13 -25.16
C ILE A 668 -18.65 -21.47 -23.97
N LYS A 669 -19.40 -22.25 -23.19
CA LYS A 669 -20.11 -21.76 -22.01
C LYS A 669 -19.69 -22.53 -20.77
N PHE A 670 -19.35 -21.83 -19.71
CA PHE A 670 -19.18 -22.39 -18.37
C PHE A 670 -20.29 -21.87 -17.45
N ASP A 671 -21.01 -22.77 -16.79
CA ASP A 671 -22.05 -22.43 -15.82
C ASP A 671 -21.65 -22.98 -14.45
N PHE A 672 -21.58 -22.10 -13.46
CA PHE A 672 -21.28 -22.45 -12.08
C PHE A 672 -22.53 -22.22 -11.22
N ALA A 673 -23.09 -23.32 -10.72
CA ALA A 673 -24.21 -23.34 -9.80
C ALA A 673 -23.68 -23.36 -8.36
N TYR A 674 -23.67 -22.20 -7.72
CA TYR A 674 -23.21 -22.04 -6.34
C TYR A 674 -24.16 -22.73 -5.35
N ASP A 675 -23.63 -23.37 -4.31
CA ASP A 675 -24.37 -24.22 -3.34
C ASP A 675 -25.35 -23.44 -2.41
N GLY A 676 -25.74 -22.21 -2.74
CA GLY A 676 -26.76 -21.45 -2.02
C GLY A 676 -26.22 -20.41 -1.03
N VAL A 677 -26.99 -20.09 0.02
CA VAL A 677 -26.67 -19.02 0.99
C VAL A 677 -25.38 -19.33 1.77
N GLY A 678 -24.48 -18.35 1.90
CA GLY A 678 -23.25 -18.43 2.69
C GLY A 678 -22.04 -17.89 1.92
N LEU A 679 -20.93 -17.70 2.62
CA LEU A 679 -19.67 -17.21 2.05
C LEU A 679 -18.75 -18.38 1.66
N GLY A 680 -18.05 -18.26 0.54
CA GLY A 680 -16.97 -19.17 0.12
C GLY A 680 -17.40 -20.61 -0.17
N LYS A 681 -18.69 -20.88 -0.39
CA LYS A 681 -19.19 -22.24 -0.67
C LYS A 681 -18.71 -22.78 -2.02
N GLY A 682 -18.83 -24.09 -2.17
CA GLY A 682 -18.62 -24.76 -3.44
C GLY A 682 -19.79 -24.62 -4.40
N GLY A 683 -19.76 -25.42 -5.46
CA GLY A 683 -20.82 -25.51 -6.45
C GLY A 683 -20.50 -26.49 -7.57
N MET A 684 -21.50 -26.75 -8.41
CA MET A 684 -21.33 -27.57 -9.61
C MET A 684 -20.96 -26.69 -10.80
N GLY A 685 -19.81 -26.96 -11.41
CA GLY A 685 -19.39 -26.33 -12.67
C GLY A 685 -19.71 -27.24 -13.86
N THR A 686 -20.36 -26.68 -14.88
CA THR A 686 -20.71 -27.40 -16.11
C THR A 686 -20.18 -26.66 -17.33
N LEU A 687 -19.48 -27.37 -18.20
CA LEU A 687 -18.91 -26.84 -19.43
C LEU A 687 -19.73 -27.31 -20.63
N PHE A 688 -20.04 -26.39 -21.53
CA PHE A 688 -20.80 -26.62 -22.75
C PHE A 688 -20.05 -26.12 -23.98
N VAL A 689 -20.22 -26.82 -25.11
CA VAL A 689 -19.78 -26.39 -26.44
C VAL A 689 -20.99 -26.41 -27.36
N ASN A 690 -21.32 -25.29 -27.99
CA ASN A 690 -22.46 -25.13 -28.90
C ASN A 690 -23.79 -25.64 -28.29
N GLY A 691 -23.95 -25.49 -26.97
CA GLY A 691 -25.14 -25.92 -26.22
C GLY A 691 -25.10 -27.36 -25.69
N GLU A 692 -24.12 -28.18 -26.10
CA GLU A 692 -23.98 -29.56 -25.61
C GLU A 692 -23.05 -29.61 -24.40
N LYS A 693 -23.45 -30.37 -23.35
CA LYS A 693 -22.62 -30.58 -22.15
C LYS A 693 -21.42 -31.46 -22.50
N VAL A 694 -20.21 -30.96 -22.27
CA VAL A 694 -18.95 -31.68 -22.57
C VAL A 694 -18.17 -32.09 -21.33
N ALA A 695 -18.35 -31.39 -20.20
CA ALA A 695 -17.71 -31.72 -18.93
C ALA A 695 -18.52 -31.15 -17.76
N GLU A 696 -18.34 -31.74 -16.58
CA GLU A 696 -18.97 -31.30 -15.33
C GLU A 696 -18.08 -31.71 -14.16
N GLY A 697 -18.03 -30.90 -13.11
CA GLY A 697 -17.23 -31.19 -11.93
C GLY A 697 -17.56 -30.27 -10.77
N ARG A 698 -17.30 -30.75 -9.55
CA ARG A 698 -17.55 -30.01 -8.33
C ARG A 698 -16.34 -29.18 -7.93
N ILE A 699 -16.58 -27.89 -7.68
CA ILE A 699 -15.63 -27.02 -6.98
C ILE A 699 -16.04 -27.04 -5.51
N GLU A 700 -15.17 -27.53 -4.64
CA GLU A 700 -15.55 -27.79 -3.24
C GLU A 700 -15.73 -26.51 -2.42
N ARG A 701 -14.99 -25.46 -2.75
CA ARG A 701 -14.97 -24.18 -2.03
C ARG A 701 -14.50 -23.05 -2.94
N THR A 702 -14.87 -21.82 -2.59
CA THR A 702 -14.51 -20.61 -3.34
C THR A 702 -13.97 -19.52 -2.40
N GLN A 703 -13.25 -18.54 -2.95
CA GLN A 703 -12.77 -17.37 -2.21
C GLN A 703 -13.94 -16.41 -1.93
N PRO A 704 -14.21 -16.06 -0.65
CA PRO A 704 -15.35 -15.23 -0.29
C PRO A 704 -15.16 -13.74 -0.55
N PHE A 705 -13.93 -13.21 -0.50
CA PHE A 705 -13.70 -11.75 -0.40
C PHE A 705 -12.81 -11.16 -1.48
N ILE A 706 -11.60 -11.69 -1.69
CA ILE A 706 -10.65 -11.14 -2.66
C ILE A 706 -9.97 -12.25 -3.45
N PHE A 707 -9.75 -12.04 -4.75
CA PHE A 707 -8.88 -12.89 -5.55
C PHE A 707 -7.43 -12.38 -5.52
N SER A 708 -7.24 -11.08 -5.72
CA SER A 708 -5.94 -10.42 -5.66
C SER A 708 -6.06 -8.88 -5.57
N ALA A 709 -5.04 -8.21 -5.06
CA ALA A 709 -4.91 -6.75 -5.07
C ALA A 709 -4.29 -6.20 -6.37
N ASP A 710 -3.54 -7.02 -7.12
CA ASP A 710 -2.71 -6.59 -8.25
C ASP A 710 -2.89 -7.42 -9.53
N GLU A 711 -3.51 -8.59 -9.48
CA GLU A 711 -3.91 -9.35 -10.66
C GLU A 711 -5.20 -8.79 -11.27
N THR A 712 -5.46 -9.14 -12.52
CA THR A 712 -6.54 -8.53 -13.31
C THR A 712 -7.57 -9.54 -13.79
N ALA A 713 -8.69 -9.02 -14.29
CA ALA A 713 -9.62 -9.72 -15.13
C ALA A 713 -9.33 -9.38 -16.59
N ASP A 714 -9.12 -10.41 -17.41
CA ASP A 714 -8.55 -10.26 -18.75
C ASP A 714 -9.24 -11.16 -19.77
N VAL A 715 -9.50 -10.64 -20.96
CA VAL A 715 -10.12 -11.38 -22.06
C VAL A 715 -9.14 -11.63 -23.20
N GLY A 716 -8.95 -12.91 -23.55
CA GLY A 716 -8.02 -13.36 -24.58
C GLY A 716 -6.57 -13.47 -24.12
N ILE A 717 -6.28 -13.15 -22.86
CA ILE A 717 -4.96 -13.21 -22.22
C ILE A 717 -5.16 -13.35 -20.71
N ASP A 718 -4.12 -13.78 -20.01
CA ASP A 718 -4.00 -13.78 -18.53
C ASP A 718 -2.73 -12.98 -18.21
N LEU A 719 -2.85 -11.82 -17.57
CA LEU A 719 -1.72 -10.92 -17.27
C LEU A 719 -1.18 -11.20 -15.86
N GLY A 720 0.02 -10.72 -15.57
CA GLY A 720 0.66 -10.91 -14.27
C GLY A 720 1.11 -12.36 -14.09
N THR A 721 0.57 -13.07 -13.10
CA THR A 721 0.92 -14.47 -12.85
C THR A 721 -0.16 -15.45 -13.33
N PRO A 722 0.19 -16.67 -13.75
CA PRO A 722 -0.78 -17.57 -14.36
C PRO A 722 -1.79 -18.09 -13.35
N VAL A 723 -3.08 -17.94 -13.65
CA VAL A 723 -4.13 -18.76 -13.01
C VAL A 723 -3.93 -20.23 -13.38
N VAL A 724 -3.60 -20.48 -14.66
CA VAL A 724 -3.42 -21.82 -15.24
C VAL A 724 -1.98 -22.00 -15.72
N GLU A 725 -1.14 -22.60 -14.88
CA GLU A 725 0.29 -22.81 -15.16
C GLU A 725 0.55 -23.52 -16.51
N ALA A 726 -0.36 -24.39 -16.93
CA ALA A 726 -0.25 -25.12 -18.20
C ALA A 726 -0.51 -24.26 -19.46
N VAL A 727 -1.14 -23.11 -19.30
CA VAL A 727 -1.34 -22.08 -20.33
C VAL A 727 -0.30 -20.96 -20.20
N GLY A 728 0.16 -20.70 -18.98
CA GLY A 728 1.09 -19.61 -18.69
C GLY A 728 0.37 -18.28 -18.51
N ALA A 729 1.13 -17.19 -18.56
CA ALA A 729 0.66 -15.80 -18.45
C ALA A 729 1.31 -14.95 -19.55
N GLU A 730 0.89 -13.69 -19.66
CA GLU A 730 1.38 -12.72 -20.65
C GLU A 730 1.28 -13.25 -22.08
N HIS A 731 2.32 -13.11 -22.90
CA HIS A 731 2.29 -13.58 -24.29
C HIS A 731 1.98 -15.08 -24.43
N LYS A 732 2.30 -15.91 -23.42
CA LYS A 732 2.08 -17.37 -23.46
C LYS A 732 0.61 -17.74 -23.31
N SER A 733 -0.14 -16.93 -22.55
CA SER A 733 -1.56 -17.16 -22.32
C SER A 733 -2.44 -16.59 -23.42
N LYS A 734 -1.89 -15.84 -24.36
CA LYS A 734 -2.66 -15.23 -25.45
C LYS A 734 -3.41 -16.29 -26.25
N PHE A 735 -4.71 -16.08 -26.42
CA PHE A 735 -5.55 -16.98 -27.21
C PHE A 735 -5.10 -16.98 -28.67
N SER A 736 -4.96 -18.17 -29.25
CA SER A 736 -4.51 -18.36 -30.63
C SER A 736 -5.61 -18.18 -31.69
N GLY A 737 -6.87 -18.13 -31.26
CA GLY A 737 -8.03 -17.77 -32.08
C GLY A 737 -8.44 -16.32 -31.88
N SER A 738 -9.72 -16.01 -32.11
CA SER A 738 -10.30 -14.70 -31.80
C SER A 738 -11.56 -14.80 -30.94
N ILE A 739 -11.79 -13.79 -30.10
CA ILE A 739 -12.97 -13.71 -29.21
C ILE A 739 -13.83 -12.52 -29.63
N SER A 740 -14.90 -12.78 -30.39
CA SER A 740 -15.79 -11.69 -30.86
C SER A 740 -16.66 -11.13 -29.75
N LYS A 741 -17.01 -11.96 -28.77
CA LYS A 741 -17.88 -11.59 -27.65
C LYS A 741 -17.69 -12.55 -26.49
N LEU A 742 -17.66 -12.00 -25.28
CA LEU A 742 -17.67 -12.76 -24.05
C LEU A 742 -18.69 -12.16 -23.09
N THR A 743 -19.65 -12.95 -22.63
CA THR A 743 -20.67 -12.50 -21.67
C THR A 743 -20.38 -13.12 -20.31
N VAL A 744 -20.29 -12.29 -19.29
CA VAL A 744 -20.24 -12.71 -17.88
C VAL A 744 -21.57 -12.35 -17.25
N GLU A 745 -22.23 -13.32 -16.63
CA GLU A 745 -23.50 -13.14 -15.92
C GLU A 745 -23.36 -13.68 -14.51
N VAL A 746 -23.97 -12.99 -13.55
CA VAL A 746 -24.07 -13.44 -12.16
C VAL A 746 -25.53 -13.53 -11.76
N ARG A 747 -25.86 -14.55 -10.98
CA ARG A 747 -27.19 -14.75 -10.40
C ARG A 747 -27.02 -14.95 -8.91
N ASP A 748 -27.79 -14.19 -8.13
CA ASP A 748 -27.82 -14.38 -6.69
C ASP A 748 -28.37 -15.76 -6.35
N PRO A 749 -27.78 -16.46 -5.36
CA PRO A 749 -28.22 -17.79 -4.96
C PRO A 749 -29.63 -17.80 -4.32
N ASN A 750 -30.23 -16.64 -4.07
CA ASN A 750 -31.57 -16.51 -3.53
C ASN A 750 -32.37 -15.39 -4.25
N PRO A 751 -33.45 -15.69 -4.98
CA PRO A 751 -34.34 -14.68 -5.55
C PRO A 751 -35.00 -13.77 -4.51
N LEU A 752 -35.15 -14.23 -3.25
CA LEU A 752 -35.62 -13.38 -2.15
C LEU A 752 -34.54 -12.40 -1.66
N ALA A 753 -33.25 -12.66 -1.94
CA ALA A 753 -32.17 -11.70 -1.68
C ALA A 753 -32.21 -10.53 -2.67
N GLU A 754 -32.60 -10.74 -3.94
CA GLU A 754 -32.88 -9.63 -4.87
C GLU A 754 -34.00 -8.70 -4.36
N GLN A 755 -34.94 -9.23 -3.56
CA GLN A 755 -36.01 -8.45 -2.92
C GLN A 755 -35.58 -7.87 -1.55
N ALA A 756 -34.71 -8.54 -0.80
CA ALA A 756 -34.23 -8.13 0.51
C ALA A 756 -33.10 -7.09 0.43
N VAL A 757 -32.21 -7.17 -0.55
CA VAL A 757 -31.21 -6.12 -0.86
C VAL A 757 -31.90 -4.82 -1.30
N LYS A 758 -33.11 -4.91 -1.88
CA LYS A 758 -33.97 -3.75 -2.14
C LYS A 758 -34.73 -3.23 -0.91
N ASN A 759 -34.85 -4.01 0.17
CA ASN A 759 -35.79 -3.71 1.26
C ASN A 759 -35.24 -3.73 2.70
N ASN A 760 -34.03 -4.22 3.03
CA ASN A 760 -33.40 -3.99 4.35
C ASN A 760 -31.96 -4.51 4.49
N HIS A 761 -31.14 -3.67 5.15
CA HIS A 761 -29.70 -3.81 5.43
C HIS A 761 -29.32 -4.74 6.63
N GLU A 762 -30.18 -5.65 7.09
CA GLU A 762 -29.94 -6.36 8.38
C GLU A 762 -29.73 -7.89 8.30
N LEU A 763 -29.88 -8.55 7.15
CA LEU A 763 -29.95 -10.02 7.10
C LEU A 763 -28.62 -10.77 6.89
N VAL A 764 -27.49 -10.08 6.68
CA VAL A 764 -26.19 -10.73 6.45
C VAL A 764 -25.62 -11.37 7.74
N TYR A 765 -26.11 -11.00 8.93
CA TYR A 765 -25.47 -11.35 10.20
C TYR A 765 -26.01 -12.57 10.95
N LYS A 766 -27.10 -13.21 10.51
CA LYS A 766 -27.60 -14.43 11.17
C LYS A 766 -27.02 -15.74 10.62
N ALA A 767 -26.12 -15.69 9.64
CA ALA A 767 -25.55 -16.87 8.99
C ALA A 767 -24.12 -17.21 9.45
N THR A 768 -23.57 -16.49 10.43
CA THR A 768 -22.24 -16.72 11.01
C THR A 768 -22.30 -17.16 12.49
N GLU A 769 -23.45 -17.64 12.96
CA GLU A 769 -23.57 -18.42 14.20
C GLU A 769 -23.51 -19.92 13.91
#